data_AF-A0A1E1XIZ4-F1
#
_entry.id   AF-A0A1E1XIZ4-F1
#
_cell.length_a   1.000
_cell.length_b   1.000
_cell.length_c   1.000
_cell.angle_alpha   90.00
_cell.angle_beta   90.00
_cell.angle_gamma   90.00
#
_symmetry.space_group_name_H-M   'P 1'
#
loop_
_entity.id
_entity.type
_entity.pdbx_description
1 polymer ?
#
loop_
_entity_poly.entity_id
_entity_poly.type
_entity_poly.pdbx_seq_one_letter_code
_entity_poly.pdbx_strand_id
1 'polypeptide(L)'
;FKMPNYQTYYLNRPIGRGGGVALLLDASKSGEMLSPFSTITPDYEIISVCLGNFIYSVCYRPPNGNAAIFFKFYDNFLSFVADGGYTLIAGGDFNIDMSSNNHSVREFRTVLASNGFMNALEIPTRVTDISQSTLDLFITNLSHPRIETGALSCPISDHLPVFLCMDASVQTLNQSKDIRYQCITDTALENFRDALNKVDFTRIVHHNDANEAYDQFIDTFKQLYHFYFPSKTCTPSRKTRKPWITPELRQEIKYKNKLFRTFLTTRMTDDLRLFKQFRNRLTKKLRSARTEYYSAYLDVKRGRHDVVWTRLNALLERNESQSQVRNLKINGKELTGTDLANAFNDFFTTMTMKESFRGGYEYINFHNDNTIFLEPVTTDEVLSVVLSLKNSKCRDADDIQIKPVKYAAHILAPVLTHIFNLCLSTSVFPEKMQFAKVTVLYKKGDRNDLGNYRPVSVLPVFSKALEKILHSRLTKFIDKYNLLTPCQFGFRKNKSTELALLEQKEYILSQFENKALVIGIFVDFSKAFDLVNHELLLEKLWHYGIRGQAAELIKSYLSKRKQAVNIHNMHSDVKPIFCGVPQGSILGPLLFNIYLNDIVNINPNARFIMYADDTSIFFSGSDIHELIQSCNTTMITLENWSQSNYMRVNENKTKAVIFRPRNKPVPPHDSIMFNSRQIEIVDQFKSLGVIFSSTMSWEAHVNQVVKQLARITGMVSCIRHILPKPIKLLLYNSLFYSHVNYCQLVWGTATSSCLQKIYILQKKFLRNVFNADYRAPSKAFFLETGIIKIFDLYQYRLSVRFKIETKNNINHIRRLANLEEKKTSYPFRQPEIWLVPTARINTGKERIQHTLPSLLNAYKSVNFNLFTCSYRDLRSMYKDCTSE
;
A
#
# COMPACT_ATOMS: atom_id res chain seq x y z
N PHE A 1 -1.66 13.27 18.08
CA PHE A 1 -0.88 14.26 17.31
C PHE A 1 0.53 13.70 17.14
N LYS A 2 1.17 13.86 15.98
CA LYS A 2 2.59 13.47 15.78
C LYS A 2 3.29 14.63 15.06
N MET A 3 4.36 15.14 15.66
CA MET A 3 5.16 16.22 15.06
C MET A 3 6.36 15.62 14.33
N PRO A 4 6.65 16.00 13.07
CA PRO A 4 7.81 15.50 12.34
C PRO A 4 9.11 15.80 13.08
N ASN A 5 10.02 14.82 13.12
CA ASN A 5 11.31 14.88 13.84
C ASN A 5 11.21 14.91 15.37
N TYR A 6 10.06 14.55 15.95
CA TYR A 6 9.91 14.40 17.39
C TYR A 6 9.32 13.03 17.75
N GLN A 7 9.82 12.44 18.84
CA GLN A 7 9.19 11.33 19.56
C GLN A 7 8.15 11.90 20.53
N THR A 8 6.90 11.44 20.43
CA THR A 8 5.78 11.95 21.23
C THR A 8 5.40 10.96 22.32
N TYR A 9 5.45 11.41 23.57
CA TYR A 9 4.90 10.72 24.74
C TYR A 9 3.61 11.45 25.15
N TYR A 10 2.53 10.74 25.41
CA TYR A 10 1.26 11.36 25.79
C TYR A 10 0.43 10.47 26.69
N LEU A 11 -0.37 11.09 27.55
CA LEU A 11 -1.44 10.46 28.30
C LEU A 11 -2.73 11.17 27.95
N ASN A 12 -3.79 10.42 27.61
CA ASN A 12 -5.10 10.99 27.29
C ASN A 12 -6.07 10.71 28.43
N ARG A 13 -6.93 11.67 28.79
CA ARG A 13 -8.01 11.42 29.74
C ARG A 13 -8.95 10.32 29.19
N PRO A 14 -9.31 9.31 29.98
CA PRO A 14 -10.21 8.24 29.55
C PRO A 14 -11.67 8.70 29.45
N ILE A 15 -12.07 9.76 30.19
CA ILE A 15 -13.44 10.23 30.32
C ILE A 15 -13.49 11.75 30.09
N GLY A 16 -14.47 12.22 29.29
CA GLY A 16 -14.70 13.65 28.99
C GLY A 16 -14.44 14.07 27.54
N ARG A 17 -14.84 15.30 27.16
CA ARG A 17 -14.53 15.88 25.84
C ARG A 17 -13.12 16.47 25.83
N GLY A 18 -12.11 15.60 25.71
CA GLY A 18 -10.70 15.98 25.57
C GLY A 18 -9.98 16.23 26.91
N GLY A 19 -8.66 16.43 26.83
CA GLY A 19 -7.74 16.55 27.97
C GLY A 19 -6.62 15.52 27.91
N GLY A 20 -5.52 15.77 28.63
CA GLY A 20 -4.29 15.00 28.56
C GLY A 20 -3.05 15.89 28.45
N VAL A 21 -1.91 15.31 28.80
CA VAL A 21 -0.59 15.94 28.68
C VAL A 21 0.24 15.24 27.61
N ALA A 22 1.10 16.00 26.92
CA ALA A 22 1.99 15.48 25.89
C ALA A 22 3.37 16.12 25.97
N LEU A 23 4.39 15.28 25.87
CA LEU A 23 5.80 15.67 25.86
C LEU A 23 6.43 15.22 24.53
N LEU A 24 7.17 16.12 23.88
CA LEU A 24 7.79 15.88 22.57
C LEU A 24 9.30 16.04 22.68
N LEU A 25 10.05 14.95 22.50
CA LEU A 25 11.52 14.95 22.43
C LEU A 25 11.98 14.93 20.98
N ASP A 26 13.12 15.55 20.67
CA ASP A 26 13.73 15.44 19.33
C ASP A 26 13.96 13.96 18.98
N ALA A 27 13.65 13.55 17.76
CA ALA A 27 13.75 12.16 17.32
C ALA A 27 15.18 11.60 17.36
N SER A 28 16.22 12.43 17.49
CA SER A 28 17.59 12.00 17.75
C SER A 28 17.82 11.55 19.21
N LYS A 29 16.86 11.79 20.11
CA LYS A 29 16.94 11.46 21.54
C LYS A 29 15.83 10.46 21.88
N SER A 30 16.15 9.41 22.62
CA SER A 30 15.18 8.42 23.09
C SER A 30 15.21 8.34 24.62
N GLY A 31 14.09 8.68 25.25
CA GLY A 31 13.93 8.59 26.71
C GLY A 31 13.00 7.46 27.14
N GLU A 32 13.11 7.04 28.38
CA GLU A 32 12.22 6.06 29.01
C GLU A 32 11.15 6.76 29.82
N MET A 33 9.88 6.38 29.65
CA MET A 33 8.79 6.97 30.41
C MET A 33 8.78 6.39 31.83
N LEU A 34 8.82 7.26 32.83
CA LEU A 34 8.76 6.87 34.24
C LEU A 34 7.29 6.58 34.59
N SER A 35 6.89 5.31 34.50
CA SER A 35 5.51 4.89 34.75
C SER A 35 4.95 5.26 36.13
N PRO A 36 5.71 5.26 37.25
CA PRO A 36 5.17 5.67 38.55
C PRO A 36 4.85 7.18 38.63
N PHE A 37 5.53 7.99 37.81
CA PHE A 37 5.43 9.45 37.78
C PHE A 37 4.83 9.97 36.46
N SER A 38 4.04 9.11 35.80
CA SER A 38 3.31 9.42 34.57
C SER A 38 1.86 8.97 34.74
N THR A 39 0.99 9.86 35.21
CA THR A 39 -0.39 9.53 35.60
C THR A 39 -1.38 10.64 35.27
N ILE A 40 -2.65 10.26 35.19
CA ILE A 40 -3.80 11.16 35.05
C ILE A 40 -4.74 10.90 36.22
N THR A 41 -4.99 11.94 37.01
CA THR A 41 -5.99 11.95 38.10
C THR A 41 -6.96 13.12 37.89
N PRO A 42 -8.06 13.19 38.66
CA PRO A 42 -8.91 14.39 38.68
C PRO A 42 -8.18 15.66 39.16
N ASP A 43 -7.09 15.50 39.92
CA ASP A 43 -6.39 16.59 40.60
C ASP A 43 -5.14 17.07 39.86
N TYR A 44 -4.51 16.23 39.04
CA TYR A 44 -3.34 16.56 38.23
C TYR A 44 -3.08 15.53 37.11
N GLU A 45 -2.33 15.97 36.10
CA GLU A 45 -1.87 15.16 34.98
C GLU A 45 -0.40 15.41 34.78
N ILE A 46 0.40 14.36 34.77
CA ILE A 46 1.85 14.48 34.63
C ILE A 46 2.38 13.36 33.75
N ILE A 47 3.38 13.68 32.94
CA ILE A 47 4.15 12.68 32.20
C ILE A 47 5.64 13.03 32.34
N SER A 48 6.43 12.03 32.73
CA SER A 48 7.84 12.20 33.05
C SER A 48 8.67 11.20 32.24
N VAL A 49 9.72 11.69 31.59
CA VAL A 49 10.60 10.91 30.71
C VAL A 49 12.05 11.10 31.14
N CYS A 50 12.74 10.01 31.43
CA CYS A 50 14.15 9.97 31.76
C CYS A 50 15.02 9.82 30.51
N LEU A 51 16.08 10.62 30.40
CA LEU A 51 17.07 10.60 29.32
C LEU A 51 18.47 10.81 29.91
N GLY A 52 19.22 9.73 30.09
CA GLY A 52 20.52 9.79 30.76
C GLY A 52 20.35 10.27 32.20
N ASN A 53 21.05 11.35 32.58
CA ASN A 53 20.90 11.94 33.92
C ASN A 53 19.80 13.02 34.02
N PHE A 54 18.99 13.20 32.98
CA PHE A 54 17.94 14.23 32.93
C PHE A 54 16.55 13.61 33.01
N ILE A 55 15.66 14.23 33.78
CA ILE A 55 14.23 13.94 33.78
C ILE A 55 13.51 15.16 33.21
N TYR A 56 12.75 14.92 32.13
CA TYR A 56 11.88 15.92 31.53
C TYR A 56 10.43 15.60 31.90
N SER A 57 9.73 16.56 32.50
CA SER A 57 8.35 16.36 32.91
C SER A 57 7.45 17.48 32.41
N VAL A 58 6.21 17.14 32.05
CA VAL A 58 5.16 18.13 31.83
C VAL A 58 3.97 17.85 32.74
N CYS A 59 3.55 18.88 33.48
CA CYS A 59 2.50 18.81 34.49
C CYS A 59 1.35 19.77 34.16
N TYR A 60 0.12 19.30 34.36
CA TYR A 60 -1.08 20.11 34.33
C TYR A 60 -1.89 19.85 35.60
N ARG A 61 -2.13 20.88 36.42
CA ARG A 61 -3.04 20.80 37.57
C ARG A 61 -4.31 21.59 37.23
N PRO A 62 -5.51 20.98 37.15
CA PRO A 62 -6.75 21.72 36.98
C PRO A 62 -7.03 22.69 38.15
N PRO A 63 -7.66 23.86 37.90
CA PRO A 63 -7.96 24.85 38.94
C PRO A 63 -8.77 24.27 40.12
N ASN A 64 -9.70 23.37 39.82
CA ASN A 64 -10.60 22.74 40.80
C ASN A 64 -10.00 21.49 41.47
N GLY A 65 -8.76 21.09 41.12
CA GLY A 65 -8.10 19.92 41.70
C GLY A 65 -7.67 20.15 43.14
N ASN A 66 -7.60 19.10 43.96
CA ASN A 66 -7.13 19.17 45.33
C ASN A 66 -5.61 19.44 45.39
N ALA A 67 -5.23 20.63 45.87
CA ALA A 67 -3.83 21.05 45.95
C ALA A 67 -3.00 20.19 46.91
N ALA A 68 -3.56 19.73 48.04
CA ALA A 68 -2.82 18.93 49.02
C ALA A 68 -2.44 17.54 48.48
N ILE A 69 -3.35 16.91 47.73
CA ILE A 69 -3.06 15.63 47.04
C ILE A 69 -1.94 15.82 46.02
N PHE A 70 -2.01 16.90 45.25
CA PHE A 70 -0.98 17.25 44.28
C PHE A 70 0.38 17.51 44.96
N PHE A 71 0.42 18.29 46.05
CA PHE A 71 1.67 18.59 46.76
C PHE A 71 2.32 17.34 47.34
N LYS A 72 1.55 16.43 47.95
CA LYS A 72 2.08 15.15 48.43
C LYS A 72 2.68 14.30 47.31
N PHE A 73 2.01 14.25 46.15
CA PHE A 73 2.55 13.55 45.00
C PHE A 73 3.83 14.21 44.48
N TYR A 74 3.82 15.54 44.34
CA TYR A 74 4.94 16.29 43.78
C TYR A 74 6.16 16.25 44.72
N ASP A 75 5.96 16.29 46.03
CA ASP A 75 7.01 16.09 47.05
C ASP A 75 7.70 14.74 46.87
N ASN A 76 6.92 13.63 46.84
CA ASN A 76 7.46 12.29 46.58
C ASN A 76 8.21 12.20 45.24
N PHE A 77 7.71 12.88 44.20
CA PHE A 77 8.37 12.93 42.90
C PHE A 77 9.70 13.67 42.97
N LEU A 78 9.75 14.83 43.61
CA LEU A 78 10.98 15.60 43.78
C LEU A 78 12.00 14.87 44.66
N SER A 79 11.57 14.19 45.73
CA SER A 79 12.46 13.36 46.54
C SER A 79 13.08 12.23 45.73
N PHE A 80 12.29 11.51 44.92
CA PHE A 80 12.83 10.48 44.00
C PHE A 80 13.88 11.04 43.04
N VAL A 81 13.65 12.24 42.49
CA VAL A 81 14.59 12.90 41.58
C VAL A 81 15.88 13.26 42.32
N ALA A 82 15.75 13.83 43.53
CA ALA A 82 16.89 14.24 44.36
C ALA A 82 17.73 13.04 44.82
N ASP A 83 17.08 12.01 45.37
CA ASP A 83 17.73 10.77 45.83
C ASP A 83 18.43 10.03 44.68
N GLY A 84 17.85 10.10 43.48
CA GLY A 84 18.41 9.52 42.27
C GLY A 84 19.54 10.34 41.63
N GLY A 85 19.86 11.53 42.14
CA GLY A 85 20.90 12.41 41.57
C GLY A 85 20.56 12.96 40.16
N TYR A 86 19.28 12.98 39.81
CA TYR A 86 18.83 13.40 38.49
C TYR A 86 18.73 14.92 38.37
N THR A 87 18.93 15.43 37.15
CA THR A 87 18.62 16.83 36.82
C THR A 87 17.19 16.94 36.30
N LEU A 88 16.35 17.75 36.94
CA LEU A 88 14.94 17.93 36.55
C LEU A 88 14.74 19.17 35.68
N ILE A 89 13.97 18.99 34.62
CA ILE A 89 13.35 20.07 33.85
C ILE A 89 11.86 19.74 33.75
N ALA A 90 11.08 20.24 34.69
CA ALA A 90 9.64 20.08 34.72
C ALA A 90 8.95 21.39 34.34
N GLY A 91 7.98 21.36 33.42
CA GLY A 91 7.24 22.56 33.03
C GLY A 91 5.74 22.31 32.85
N GLY A 92 4.93 23.36 32.80
CA GLY A 92 3.50 23.24 32.47
C GLY A 92 2.62 24.15 33.31
N ASP A 93 1.30 23.97 33.21
CA ASP A 93 0.30 24.83 33.85
C ASP A 93 -0.14 24.24 35.20
N PHE A 94 0.37 24.80 36.28
CA PHE A 94 0.12 24.33 37.65
C PHE A 94 -1.16 24.96 38.24
N ASN A 95 -1.76 25.94 37.57
CA ASN A 95 -2.88 26.74 38.12
C ASN A 95 -2.65 27.17 39.59
N ILE A 96 -1.40 27.45 39.95
CA ILE A 96 -0.97 28.02 41.24
C ILE A 96 -0.30 29.32 40.89
N ASP A 97 -0.95 30.44 41.19
CA ASP A 97 -0.44 31.76 40.84
C ASP A 97 0.73 32.15 41.73
N MET A 98 1.94 31.89 41.26
CA MET A 98 3.18 32.16 41.99
C MET A 98 3.44 33.65 42.23
N SER A 99 2.67 34.55 41.60
CA SER A 99 2.69 35.99 41.85
C SER A 99 1.81 36.40 43.05
N SER A 100 0.91 35.53 43.51
CA SER A 100 0.04 35.76 44.67
C SER A 100 0.68 35.27 45.98
N ASN A 101 0.22 35.79 47.13
CA ASN A 101 0.75 35.42 48.46
C ASN A 101 -0.22 34.57 49.30
N ASN A 102 -0.88 33.59 48.68
CA ASN A 102 -1.84 32.72 49.36
C ASN A 102 -1.17 31.50 50.03
N HIS A 103 -1.94 30.76 50.84
CA HIS A 103 -1.45 29.57 51.56
C HIS A 103 -0.84 28.53 50.63
N SER A 104 -1.52 28.20 49.53
CA SER A 104 -1.08 27.18 48.57
C SER A 104 0.24 27.53 47.89
N VAL A 105 0.51 28.82 47.61
CA VAL A 105 1.80 29.26 47.06
C VAL A 105 2.92 29.08 48.08
N ARG A 106 2.68 29.42 49.36
CA ARG A 106 3.68 29.23 50.43
C ARG A 106 4.00 27.75 50.61
N GLU A 107 2.98 26.91 50.70
CA GLU A 107 3.11 25.46 50.81
C GLU A 107 3.88 24.87 49.62
N PHE A 108 3.54 25.27 48.39
CA PHE A 108 4.25 24.80 47.20
C PHE A 108 5.71 25.26 47.17
N ARG A 109 6.00 26.51 47.54
CA ARG A 109 7.39 27.00 47.68
C ARG A 109 8.17 26.20 48.72
N THR A 110 7.53 25.82 49.82
CA THR A 110 8.14 24.94 50.84
C THR A 110 8.47 23.58 50.27
N VAL A 111 7.56 22.93 49.53
CA VAL A 111 7.80 21.62 48.86
C VAL A 111 8.97 21.70 47.88
N LEU A 112 9.06 22.78 47.09
CA LEU A 112 10.18 22.97 46.16
C LEU A 112 11.51 23.13 46.93
N ALA A 113 11.54 24.03 47.91
CA ALA A 113 12.74 24.36 48.66
C ALA A 113 13.24 23.19 49.53
N SER A 114 12.34 22.41 50.15
CA SER A 114 12.70 21.26 50.98
C SER A 114 13.40 20.14 50.19
N ASN A 115 13.14 20.06 48.88
CA ASN A 115 13.76 19.10 47.98
C ASN A 115 14.91 19.70 47.14
N GLY A 116 15.29 20.97 47.36
CA GLY A 116 16.37 21.62 46.62
C GLY A 116 16.02 22.05 45.18
N PHE A 117 14.73 22.26 44.89
CA PHE A 117 14.25 22.75 43.60
C PHE A 117 13.74 24.19 43.69
N MET A 118 13.70 24.88 42.56
CA MET A 118 13.14 26.22 42.45
C MET A 118 12.28 26.36 41.19
N ASN A 119 11.38 27.34 41.21
CA ASN A 119 10.72 27.80 40.00
C ASN A 119 11.63 28.82 39.29
N ALA A 120 12.04 28.50 38.06
CA ALA A 120 12.94 29.33 37.26
C ALA A 120 12.21 30.42 36.46
N LEU A 121 10.87 30.47 36.47
CA LEU A 121 10.10 31.43 35.69
C LEU A 121 9.19 32.30 36.59
N GLU A 122 9.55 33.57 36.77
CA GLU A 122 8.83 34.49 37.69
C GLU A 122 7.93 35.52 36.99
N ILE A 123 7.91 35.52 35.66
CA ILE A 123 7.13 36.48 34.86
C ILE A 123 5.68 35.99 34.66
N PRO A 124 4.70 36.91 34.46
CA PRO A 124 3.32 36.53 34.18
C PRO A 124 3.19 35.72 32.88
N THR A 125 2.47 34.59 32.96
CA THR A 125 2.30 33.64 31.86
C THR A 125 0.87 33.60 31.34
N ARG A 126 -0.12 33.95 32.17
CA ARG A 126 -1.50 34.18 31.75
C ARG A 126 -1.88 35.64 31.93
N VAL A 127 -2.40 36.23 30.86
CA VAL A 127 -2.59 37.68 30.80
C VAL A 127 -3.95 37.99 30.19
N THR A 128 -4.85 38.53 31.02
CA THR A 128 -6.21 38.92 30.64
C THR A 128 -6.36 40.44 30.55
N ASP A 129 -7.57 40.91 30.26
CA ASP A 129 -7.95 42.32 30.34
C ASP A 129 -8.03 42.85 31.78
N ILE A 130 -8.14 41.97 32.78
CA ILE A 130 -8.39 42.34 34.18
C ILE A 130 -7.29 41.86 35.14
N SER A 131 -6.50 40.86 34.75
CA SER A 131 -5.51 40.21 35.63
C SER A 131 -4.26 39.71 34.89
N GLN A 132 -3.18 39.56 35.64
CA GLN A 132 -1.94 38.88 35.22
C GLN A 132 -1.60 37.84 36.29
N SER A 133 -1.30 36.62 35.88
CA SER A 133 -0.93 35.54 36.80
C SER A 133 0.19 34.67 36.24
N THR A 134 0.99 34.12 37.15
CA THR A 134 2.11 33.22 36.84
C THR A 134 1.67 31.79 37.13
N LEU A 135 1.01 31.16 36.15
CA LEU A 135 0.41 29.82 36.27
C LEU A 135 1.26 28.74 35.60
N ASP A 136 1.88 29.07 34.47
CA ASP A 136 2.88 28.20 33.83
C ASP A 136 4.23 28.35 34.52
N LEU A 137 4.80 27.25 35.00
CA LEU A 137 6.04 27.22 35.80
C LEU A 137 7.12 26.38 35.12
N PHE A 138 8.38 26.60 35.51
CA PHE A 138 9.51 25.71 35.21
C PHE A 138 10.24 25.33 36.50
N ILE A 139 10.10 24.08 36.93
CA ILE A 139 10.74 23.56 38.15
C ILE A 139 12.05 22.85 37.78
N THR A 140 13.14 23.22 38.43
CA THR A 140 14.48 22.66 38.19
C THR A 140 15.38 22.74 39.43
N ASN A 141 16.40 21.89 39.48
CA ASN A 141 17.52 21.92 40.42
C ASN A 141 18.80 22.52 39.80
N LEU A 142 18.68 23.19 38.65
CA LEU A 142 19.78 23.94 38.03
C LEU A 142 19.78 25.40 38.50
N SER A 143 20.96 25.93 38.83
CA SER A 143 21.15 27.34 39.19
C SER A 143 21.83 28.15 38.06
N HIS A 144 21.57 29.46 38.05
CA HIS A 144 22.20 30.45 37.18
C HIS A 144 23.75 30.39 37.35
N PRO A 145 24.56 30.53 36.27
CA PRO A 145 24.24 30.98 34.90
C PRO A 145 23.86 29.87 33.91
N ARG A 146 23.56 28.65 34.35
CA ARG A 146 23.36 27.52 33.43
C ARG A 146 22.01 27.51 32.69
N ILE A 147 21.09 28.41 33.04
CA ILE A 147 19.73 28.47 32.49
C ILE A 147 19.25 29.91 32.24
N GLU A 148 18.54 30.11 31.12
CA GLU A 148 17.79 31.34 30.82
C GLU A 148 16.31 31.00 30.60
N THR A 149 15.39 31.77 31.18
CA THR A 149 13.94 31.55 31.06
C THR A 149 13.21 32.77 30.53
N GLY A 150 12.04 32.57 29.93
CA GLY A 150 11.21 33.67 29.48
C GLY A 150 9.87 33.25 28.87
N ALA A 151 9.09 34.25 28.48
CA ALA A 151 7.77 34.08 27.87
C ALA A 151 7.72 34.84 26.54
N LEU A 152 7.17 34.20 25.52
CA LEU A 152 7.04 34.77 24.19
C LEU A 152 5.71 35.51 24.07
N SER A 153 5.73 36.79 23.69
CA SER A 153 4.53 37.59 23.42
C SER A 153 3.83 37.14 22.12
N CYS A 154 3.27 35.94 22.13
CA CYS A 154 2.70 35.27 20.97
C CYS A 154 1.22 34.90 21.23
N PRO A 155 0.27 35.39 20.43
CA PRO A 155 -1.16 35.16 20.68
C PRO A 155 -1.62 33.81 20.11
N ILE A 156 -1.09 32.71 20.66
CA ILE A 156 -1.47 31.34 20.31
C ILE A 156 -2.59 30.85 21.24
N SER A 157 -2.49 31.16 22.54
CA SER A 157 -3.49 30.87 23.57
C SER A 157 -3.75 32.12 24.42
N ASP A 158 -4.63 32.00 25.40
CA ASP A 158 -4.78 32.90 26.55
C ASP A 158 -3.58 32.85 27.53
N HIS A 159 -2.76 31.81 27.44
CA HIS A 159 -1.43 31.71 28.04
C HIS A 159 -0.33 32.06 27.02
N LEU A 160 0.74 32.71 27.50
CA LEU A 160 1.95 33.01 26.75
C LEU A 160 2.85 31.77 26.69
N PRO A 161 3.39 31.39 25.52
CA PRO A 161 4.35 30.30 25.44
C PRO A 161 5.61 30.61 26.25
N VAL A 162 6.02 29.69 27.11
CA VAL A 162 7.21 29.82 27.97
C VAL A 162 8.37 28.99 27.42
N PHE A 163 9.61 29.40 27.71
CA PHE A 163 10.82 28.67 27.33
C PHE A 163 11.86 28.67 28.46
N LEU A 164 12.71 27.63 28.43
CA LEU A 164 13.92 27.50 29.22
C LEU A 164 15.05 27.05 28.28
N CYS A 165 16.15 27.80 28.30
CA CYS A 165 17.38 27.52 27.57
C CYS A 165 18.46 27.07 28.56
N MET A 166 19.35 26.16 28.13
CA MET A 166 20.48 25.68 28.92
C MET A 166 21.70 25.50 28.01
N ASP A 167 22.90 25.70 28.55
CA ASP A 167 24.15 25.48 27.82
C ASP A 167 24.35 23.99 27.51
N ALA A 168 24.46 23.65 26.23
CA ALA A 168 24.68 22.26 25.80
C ALA A 168 25.75 22.17 24.71
N SER A 169 26.75 21.31 24.91
CA SER A 169 27.75 20.92 23.91
C SER A 169 27.14 19.91 22.92
N VAL A 170 26.32 20.38 21.98
CA VAL A 170 25.70 19.48 21.00
C VAL A 170 26.66 19.25 19.82
N GLN A 171 27.24 18.05 19.75
CA GLN A 171 27.76 17.51 18.48
C GLN A 171 26.58 17.27 17.52
N THR A 172 26.33 18.19 16.60
CA THR A 172 25.31 17.98 15.58
C THR A 172 25.74 16.88 14.62
N LEU A 173 25.17 15.68 14.76
CA LEU A 173 25.16 14.64 13.72
C LEU A 173 24.26 15.09 12.55
N ASN A 174 24.71 16.11 11.79
CA ASN A 174 24.06 16.53 10.56
C ASN A 174 24.42 15.54 9.44
N GLN A 175 23.77 14.37 9.39
CA GLN A 175 23.80 13.56 8.17
C GLN A 175 22.95 14.28 7.09
N SER A 176 23.64 15.07 6.26
CA SER A 176 23.09 15.55 4.99
C SER A 176 22.63 14.35 4.15
N LYS A 177 21.40 14.40 3.63
CA LYS A 177 20.92 13.41 2.65
C LYS A 177 21.33 13.87 1.26
N ASP A 178 22.51 13.48 0.82
CA ASP A 178 22.90 13.70 -0.56
C ASP A 178 22.11 12.76 -1.48
N ILE A 179 21.43 13.32 -2.46
CA ILE A 179 20.62 12.57 -3.43
C ILE A 179 21.38 12.52 -4.74
N ARG A 180 21.67 11.31 -5.24
CA ARG A 180 22.23 11.09 -6.60
C ARG A 180 21.13 11.11 -7.65
N TYR A 181 21.23 11.98 -8.65
CA TYR A 181 20.30 12.08 -9.77
C TYR A 181 21.03 12.21 -11.11
N GLN A 182 20.40 11.75 -12.19
CA GLN A 182 20.85 12.04 -13.57
C GLN A 182 19.98 13.16 -14.11
N CYS A 183 20.59 14.22 -14.64
CA CYS A 183 19.86 15.34 -15.22
C CYS A 183 19.52 15.02 -16.69
N ILE A 184 18.28 14.56 -16.92
CA ILE A 184 17.79 14.22 -18.27
C ILE A 184 16.93 15.38 -18.79
N THR A 185 17.58 16.40 -19.35
CA THR A 185 16.93 17.53 -20.02
C THR A 185 16.61 17.19 -21.47
N ASP A 186 15.69 17.94 -22.08
CA ASP A 186 15.33 17.71 -23.49
C ASP A 186 16.51 18.04 -24.43
N THR A 187 17.30 19.07 -24.11
CA THR A 187 18.56 19.38 -24.82
C THR A 187 19.60 18.26 -24.74
N ALA A 188 19.76 17.61 -23.58
CA ALA A 188 20.68 16.49 -23.44
C ALA A 188 20.19 15.25 -24.20
N LEU A 189 18.87 15.06 -24.32
CA LEU A 189 18.26 14.00 -25.11
C LEU A 189 18.50 14.19 -26.61
N GLU A 190 18.38 15.43 -27.11
CA GLU A 190 18.68 15.79 -28.50
C GLU A 190 20.15 15.53 -28.83
N ASN A 191 21.08 16.07 -28.03
CA ASN A 191 22.52 15.85 -28.24
C ASN A 191 22.91 14.36 -28.19
N PHE A 192 22.31 13.59 -27.27
CA PHE A 192 22.52 12.14 -27.19
C PHE A 192 22.02 11.42 -28.45
N ARG A 193 20.83 11.79 -28.95
CA ARG A 193 20.25 11.22 -30.18
C ARG A 193 21.14 11.53 -31.39
N ASP A 194 21.61 12.76 -31.50
CA ASP A 194 22.47 13.19 -32.62
C ASP A 194 23.84 12.50 -32.57
N ALA A 195 24.40 12.28 -31.38
CA ALA A 195 25.62 11.50 -31.21
C ALA A 195 25.40 10.03 -31.61
N LEU A 196 24.30 9.41 -31.20
CA LEU A 196 23.96 8.04 -31.61
C LEU A 196 23.77 7.90 -33.12
N ASN A 197 23.19 8.90 -33.78
CA ASN A 197 23.04 8.92 -35.24
C ASN A 197 24.38 8.93 -36.00
N LYS A 198 25.46 9.41 -35.35
CA LYS A 198 26.81 9.44 -35.92
C LYS A 198 27.61 8.16 -35.66
N VAL A 199 27.09 7.25 -34.83
CA VAL A 199 27.75 5.98 -34.55
C VAL A 199 27.57 5.04 -35.73
N ASP A 200 28.68 4.48 -36.20
CA ASP A 200 28.65 3.42 -37.19
C ASP A 200 28.35 2.07 -36.53
N PHE A 201 27.12 1.60 -36.68
CA PHE A 201 26.67 0.30 -36.17
C PHE A 201 26.87 -0.85 -37.18
N THR A 202 27.45 -0.60 -38.36
CA THR A 202 27.63 -1.65 -39.40
C THR A 202 28.39 -2.87 -38.85
N ARG A 203 29.44 -2.64 -38.06
CA ARG A 203 30.21 -3.70 -37.40
C ARG A 203 29.34 -4.66 -36.58
N ILE A 204 28.33 -4.13 -35.90
CA ILE A 204 27.39 -4.92 -35.08
C ILE A 204 26.45 -5.75 -35.95
N VAL A 205 25.99 -5.17 -37.06
CA VAL A 205 25.07 -5.84 -38.00
C VAL A 205 25.79 -6.95 -38.80
N HIS A 206 27.12 -6.92 -38.85
CA HIS A 206 27.94 -7.96 -39.49
C HIS A 206 28.40 -9.06 -38.53
N HIS A 207 28.18 -8.93 -37.21
CA HIS A 207 28.43 -10.04 -36.29
C HIS A 207 27.39 -11.16 -36.46
N ASN A 208 27.84 -12.41 -36.30
CA ASN A 208 27.01 -13.61 -36.33
C ASN A 208 26.75 -14.21 -34.92
N ASP A 209 27.51 -13.76 -33.91
CA ASP A 209 27.32 -14.18 -32.51
C ASP A 209 26.48 -13.17 -31.73
N ALA A 210 25.48 -13.66 -31.00
CA ALA A 210 24.54 -12.82 -30.27
C ALA A 210 25.15 -12.14 -29.04
N ASN A 211 26.11 -12.79 -28.35
CA ASN A 211 26.82 -12.17 -27.22
C ASN A 211 27.74 -11.06 -27.70
N GLU A 212 28.59 -11.34 -28.70
CA GLU A 212 29.53 -10.35 -29.24
C GLU A 212 28.81 -9.12 -29.80
N ALA A 213 27.75 -9.34 -30.60
CA ALA A 213 26.96 -8.25 -31.17
C ALA A 213 26.32 -7.39 -30.07
N TYR A 214 25.75 -8.01 -29.03
CA TYR A 214 25.15 -7.26 -27.92
C TYR A 214 26.20 -6.56 -27.05
N ASP A 215 27.33 -7.20 -26.80
CA ASP A 215 28.40 -6.67 -25.96
C ASP A 215 29.00 -5.41 -26.58
N GLN A 216 29.27 -5.43 -27.88
CA GLN A 216 29.75 -4.25 -28.61
C GLN A 216 28.71 -3.13 -28.63
N PHE A 217 27.42 -3.49 -28.82
CA PHE A 217 26.32 -2.53 -28.80
C PHE A 217 26.20 -1.84 -27.44
N ILE A 218 26.13 -2.61 -26.37
CA ILE A 218 25.87 -2.08 -25.04
C ILE A 218 27.05 -1.26 -24.53
N ASP A 219 28.28 -1.64 -24.83
CA ASP A 219 29.47 -0.89 -24.42
C ASP A 219 29.52 0.47 -25.13
N THR A 220 29.26 0.50 -26.45
CA THR A 220 29.15 1.76 -27.22
C THR A 220 28.02 2.64 -26.70
N PHE A 221 26.84 2.05 -26.46
CA PHE A 221 25.68 2.77 -25.93
C PHE A 221 25.94 3.36 -24.54
N LYS A 222 26.53 2.57 -23.63
CA LYS A 222 26.86 2.98 -22.25
C LYS A 222 27.80 4.17 -22.22
N GLN A 223 28.86 4.15 -23.03
CA GLN A 223 29.83 5.25 -23.10
C GLN A 223 29.14 6.57 -23.45
N LEU A 224 28.32 6.58 -24.50
CA LEU A 224 27.55 7.76 -24.88
C LEU A 224 26.52 8.14 -23.81
N TYR A 225 25.80 7.16 -23.26
CA TYR A 225 24.78 7.41 -22.24
C TYR A 225 25.37 8.10 -21.00
N HIS A 226 26.49 7.60 -20.48
CA HIS A 226 27.12 8.18 -19.29
C HIS A 226 27.77 9.54 -19.54
N PHE A 227 28.24 9.79 -20.76
CA PHE A 227 28.76 11.10 -21.16
C PHE A 227 27.66 12.18 -21.15
N TYR A 228 26.50 11.89 -21.74
CA TYR A 228 25.39 12.87 -21.82
C TYR A 228 24.52 12.93 -20.56
N PHE A 229 24.46 11.85 -19.77
CA PHE A 229 23.65 11.76 -18.54
C PHE A 229 24.48 11.41 -17.30
N PRO A 230 25.47 12.23 -16.91
CA PRO A 230 26.30 11.96 -15.74
C PRO A 230 25.49 12.00 -14.44
N SER A 231 25.91 11.16 -13.48
CA SER A 231 25.33 11.13 -12.13
C SER A 231 25.82 12.35 -11.33
N LYS A 232 24.89 13.15 -10.78
CA LYS A 232 25.17 14.34 -9.96
C LYS A 232 24.61 14.15 -8.56
N THR A 233 25.28 14.69 -7.55
CA THR A 233 24.78 14.77 -6.16
C THR A 233 24.13 16.12 -5.90
N CYS A 234 23.01 16.15 -5.17
CA CYS A 234 22.45 17.39 -4.65
C CYS A 234 22.03 17.24 -3.19
N THR A 235 22.24 18.33 -2.43
CA THR A 235 21.76 18.46 -1.06
C THR A 235 20.45 19.26 -1.07
N PRO A 236 19.33 18.70 -0.57
CA PRO A 236 18.05 19.40 -0.60
C PRO A 236 18.07 20.66 0.28
N SER A 237 17.61 21.78 -0.27
CA SER A 237 17.52 23.07 0.43
C SER A 237 16.52 23.00 1.61
N ARG A 238 16.98 23.36 2.81
CA ARG A 238 16.17 23.45 4.05
C ARG A 238 15.26 24.70 4.08
N LYS A 239 14.57 25.05 2.98
CA LYS A 239 13.60 26.15 3.04
C LYS A 239 12.35 25.72 3.80
N THR A 240 12.35 25.95 5.12
CA THR A 240 11.29 25.65 6.10
C THR A 240 10.06 26.56 6.02
N ARG A 241 9.96 27.47 5.05
CA ARG A 241 8.89 28.47 5.02
C ARG A 241 7.68 27.97 4.23
N LYS A 242 6.49 28.22 4.79
CA LYS A 242 5.19 27.97 4.14
C LYS A 242 5.11 28.82 2.85
N PRO A 243 5.01 28.20 1.67
CA PRO A 243 5.13 28.90 0.38
C PRO A 243 3.98 29.88 0.09
N TRP A 244 2.84 29.74 0.76
CA TRP A 244 1.69 30.63 0.61
C TRP A 244 1.72 31.88 1.53
N ILE A 245 2.79 32.06 2.34
CA ILE A 245 2.97 33.28 3.14
C ILE A 245 3.78 34.28 2.30
N THR A 246 3.08 35.23 1.70
CA THR A 246 3.68 36.31 0.91
C THR A 246 4.33 37.38 1.81
N PRO A 247 5.20 38.25 1.27
CA PRO A 247 5.76 39.38 2.03
C PRO A 247 4.69 40.27 2.68
N GLU A 248 3.56 40.48 2.00
CA GLU A 248 2.44 41.30 2.47
C GLU A 248 1.75 40.63 3.67
N LEU A 249 1.44 39.33 3.57
CA LEU A 249 0.86 38.58 4.69
C LEU A 249 1.81 38.55 5.89
N ARG A 250 3.13 38.57 5.65
CA ARG A 250 4.12 38.65 6.72
C ARG A 250 4.10 40.01 7.41
N GLN A 251 3.95 41.10 6.68
CA GLN A 251 3.76 42.43 7.27
C GLN A 251 2.47 42.49 8.11
N GLU A 252 1.38 41.92 7.60
CA GLU A 252 0.13 41.83 8.38
C GLU A 252 0.28 40.97 9.64
N ILE A 253 1.02 39.85 9.59
CA ILE A 253 1.33 39.04 10.79
C ILE A 253 2.15 39.85 11.80
N LYS A 254 3.13 40.62 11.35
CA LYS A 254 3.92 41.52 12.21
C LYS A 254 3.04 42.58 12.85
N TYR A 255 2.15 43.21 12.07
CA TYR A 255 1.23 44.22 12.58
C TYR A 255 0.23 43.62 13.59
N LYS A 256 -0.31 42.43 13.33
CA LYS A 256 -1.14 41.68 14.29
C LYS A 256 -0.40 41.42 15.60
N ASN A 257 0.88 41.03 15.54
CA ASN A 257 1.71 40.86 16.73
C ASN A 257 2.02 42.20 17.43
N LYS A 258 2.19 43.30 16.68
CA LYS A 258 2.34 44.66 17.22
C LYS A 258 1.11 45.07 18.02
N LEU A 259 -0.09 44.92 17.44
CA LEU A 259 -1.36 45.21 18.13
C LEU A 259 -1.49 44.38 19.42
N PHE A 260 -1.10 43.10 19.38
CA PHE A 260 -1.12 42.27 20.59
C PHE A 260 -0.13 42.76 21.64
N ARG A 261 1.08 43.15 21.25
CA ARG A 261 2.06 43.76 22.17
C ARG A 261 1.56 45.09 22.74
N THR A 262 0.92 45.93 21.94
CA THR A 262 0.29 47.16 22.42
C THR A 262 -0.74 46.85 23.49
N PHE A 263 -1.66 45.91 23.26
CA PHE A 263 -2.59 45.44 24.30
C PHE A 263 -1.87 44.90 25.55
N LEU A 264 -0.77 44.16 25.37
CA LEU A 264 0.04 43.67 26.49
C LEU A 264 0.66 44.81 27.33
N THR A 265 0.87 45.99 26.73
CA THR A 265 1.41 47.17 27.43
C THR A 265 0.30 48.06 27.99
N THR A 266 -0.73 48.38 27.21
CA THR A 266 -1.77 49.36 27.53
C THR A 266 -2.90 48.81 28.38
N ARG A 267 -3.22 47.51 28.24
CA ARG A 267 -4.36 46.83 28.88
C ARG A 267 -5.75 47.39 28.52
N MET A 268 -5.86 48.24 27.50
CA MET A 268 -7.15 48.80 27.11
C MET A 268 -8.02 47.80 26.34
N THR A 269 -9.31 47.77 26.64
CA THR A 269 -10.30 46.91 25.96
C THR A 269 -10.43 47.23 24.47
N ASP A 270 -10.23 48.50 24.09
CA ASP A 270 -10.23 48.94 22.70
C ASP A 270 -9.09 48.35 21.88
N ASP A 271 -7.88 48.25 22.45
CA ASP A 271 -6.73 47.60 21.80
C ASP A 271 -6.97 46.10 21.61
N LEU A 272 -7.61 45.44 22.58
CA LEU A 272 -8.01 44.04 22.46
C LEU A 272 -9.06 43.85 21.36
N ARG A 273 -10.05 44.75 21.26
CA ARG A 273 -11.07 44.75 20.21
C ARG A 273 -10.45 44.93 18.83
N LEU A 274 -9.55 45.90 18.68
CA LEU A 274 -8.81 46.18 17.45
C LEU A 274 -7.96 44.96 17.02
N PHE A 275 -7.24 44.35 17.96
CA PHE A 275 -6.49 43.12 17.73
C PHE A 275 -7.41 41.97 17.26
N LYS A 276 -8.54 41.73 17.94
CA LYS A 276 -9.49 40.65 17.60
C LYS A 276 -10.07 40.84 16.19
N GLN A 277 -10.46 42.06 15.82
CA GLN A 277 -10.95 42.39 14.48
C GLN A 277 -9.88 42.14 13.42
N PHE A 278 -8.66 42.65 13.62
CA PHE A 278 -7.56 42.46 12.66
C PHE A 278 -7.17 40.97 12.54
N ARG A 279 -7.08 40.24 13.66
CA ARG A 279 -6.79 38.81 13.69
C ARG A 279 -7.80 38.01 12.86
N ASN A 280 -9.10 38.29 13.00
CA ASN A 280 -10.14 37.57 12.27
C ASN A 280 -10.05 37.85 10.76
N ARG A 281 -9.80 39.11 10.36
CA ARG A 281 -9.57 39.51 8.96
C ARG A 281 -8.34 38.82 8.38
N LEU A 282 -7.20 38.88 9.07
CA LEU A 282 -5.96 38.21 8.66
C LEU A 282 -6.15 36.68 8.57
N THR A 283 -6.91 36.08 9.49
CA THR A 283 -7.22 34.64 9.44
C THR A 283 -7.99 34.27 8.17
N LYS A 284 -8.96 35.10 7.76
CA LYS A 284 -9.68 34.91 6.49
C LYS A 284 -8.74 35.02 5.29
N LYS A 285 -7.86 36.02 5.26
CA LYS A 285 -6.84 36.20 4.20
C LYS A 285 -5.86 35.01 4.14
N LEU A 286 -5.33 34.57 5.28
CA LEU A 286 -4.42 33.42 5.37
C LEU A 286 -5.09 32.12 4.90
N ARG A 287 -6.38 31.92 5.19
CA ARG A 287 -7.16 30.78 4.65
C ARG A 287 -7.29 30.88 3.14
N SER A 288 -7.67 32.05 2.61
CA SER A 288 -7.81 32.29 1.16
C SER A 288 -6.50 32.03 0.42
N ALA A 289 -5.40 32.65 0.85
CA ALA A 289 -4.08 32.49 0.24
C ALA A 289 -3.60 31.02 0.27
N ARG A 290 -3.90 30.31 1.36
CA ARG A 290 -3.60 28.88 1.47
C ARG A 290 -4.41 28.05 0.47
N THR A 291 -5.71 28.28 0.36
CA THR A 291 -6.58 27.57 -0.58
C THR A 291 -6.20 27.85 -2.03
N GLU A 292 -5.90 29.10 -2.37
CA GLU A 292 -5.46 29.52 -3.70
C GLU A 292 -4.12 28.88 -4.09
N TYR A 293 -3.14 28.91 -3.17
CA TYR A 293 -1.87 28.22 -3.35
C TYR A 293 -2.07 26.72 -3.63
N TYR A 294 -2.88 26.02 -2.83
CA TYR A 294 -3.11 24.59 -3.06
C TYR A 294 -3.95 24.31 -4.29
N SER A 295 -4.80 25.23 -4.72
CA SER A 295 -5.51 25.14 -6.00
C SER A 295 -4.55 25.19 -7.18
N ALA A 296 -3.60 26.13 -7.19
CA ALA A 296 -2.57 26.22 -8.22
C ALA A 296 -1.56 25.07 -8.12
N TYR A 297 -1.13 24.71 -6.91
CA TYR A 297 -0.17 23.64 -6.65
C TYR A 297 -0.71 22.26 -7.01
N LEU A 298 -2.02 22.06 -6.97
CA LEU A 298 -2.68 20.80 -7.30
C LEU A 298 -3.46 20.87 -8.61
N ASP A 299 -3.24 21.88 -9.46
CA ASP A 299 -4.00 22.03 -10.69
C ASP A 299 -3.86 20.81 -11.61
N VAL A 300 -4.95 20.05 -11.70
CA VAL A 300 -5.06 18.80 -12.47
C VAL A 300 -5.11 19.09 -13.98
N LYS A 301 -5.56 20.28 -14.39
CA LYS A 301 -5.70 20.63 -15.81
C LYS A 301 -4.35 20.99 -16.44
N ARG A 302 -3.40 21.45 -15.63
CA ARG A 302 -2.06 21.87 -16.08
C ARG A 302 -0.94 20.88 -15.69
N GLY A 303 -1.17 20.05 -14.67
CA GLY A 303 -0.14 19.15 -14.12
C GLY A 303 -0.29 17.69 -14.54
N ARG A 304 0.83 16.98 -14.71
CA ARG A 304 0.81 15.52 -14.86
C ARG A 304 0.27 14.85 -13.59
N HIS A 305 -0.58 13.84 -13.73
CA HIS A 305 -1.23 13.14 -12.61
C HIS A 305 -0.24 12.56 -11.59
N ASP A 306 0.93 12.09 -12.03
CA ASP A 306 1.99 11.57 -11.15
C ASP A 306 2.50 12.64 -10.16
N VAL A 307 2.67 13.86 -10.66
CA VAL A 307 3.12 15.01 -9.86
C VAL A 307 2.04 15.43 -8.87
N VAL A 308 0.78 15.51 -9.31
CA VAL A 308 -0.36 15.83 -8.43
C VAL A 308 -0.45 14.80 -7.30
N TRP A 309 -0.30 13.52 -7.59
CA TRP A 309 -0.28 12.45 -6.58
C TRP A 309 0.90 12.54 -5.63
N THR A 310 2.10 12.84 -6.12
CA THR A 310 3.28 13.05 -5.27
C THR A 310 3.03 14.19 -4.27
N ARG A 311 2.46 15.29 -4.76
CA ARG A 311 2.09 16.47 -3.95
C ARG A 311 0.99 16.14 -2.94
N LEU A 312 -0.03 15.39 -3.33
CA LEU A 312 -1.12 14.94 -2.45
C LEU A 312 -0.62 14.01 -1.36
N ASN A 313 0.22 13.03 -1.68
CA ASN A 313 0.76 12.10 -0.67
C ASN A 313 1.60 12.82 0.38
N ALA A 314 2.36 13.84 -0.02
CA ALA A 314 3.06 14.72 0.90
C ALA A 314 2.10 15.50 1.82
N LEU A 315 0.97 15.99 1.29
CA LEU A 315 -0.04 16.71 2.07
C LEU A 315 -0.87 15.83 2.99
N LEU A 316 -1.13 14.60 2.57
CA LEU A 316 -1.89 13.60 3.32
C LEU A 316 -1.01 12.89 4.36
N GLU A 317 0.30 13.20 4.42
CA GLU A 317 1.29 12.52 5.25
C GLU A 317 1.26 10.99 5.06
N ARG A 318 0.86 10.56 3.85
CA ARG A 318 0.76 9.15 3.45
C ARG A 318 2.06 8.59 2.93
N ASN A 319 3.13 9.39 2.98
CA ASN A 319 4.47 8.86 2.98
C ASN A 319 4.65 8.16 4.33
N GLU A 320 4.03 6.98 4.50
CA GLU A 320 4.72 5.92 5.20
C GLU A 320 6.10 5.95 4.58
N SER A 321 7.11 6.19 5.38
CA SER A 321 8.43 5.78 5.00
C SER A 321 8.28 4.29 4.65
N GLN A 322 8.19 3.99 3.35
CA GLN A 322 9.01 2.96 2.75
C GLN A 322 10.45 3.38 3.08
N SER A 323 10.80 3.37 4.36
CA SER A 323 12.16 3.40 4.83
C SER A 323 12.69 2.11 4.26
N GLN A 324 13.30 2.21 3.09
CA GLN A 324 14.28 1.24 2.67
C GLN A 324 15.15 0.98 3.90
N VAL A 325 15.38 -0.29 4.17
CA VAL A 325 16.09 -0.73 5.35
C VAL A 325 17.46 -0.05 5.37
N ARG A 326 17.81 0.57 6.50
CA ARG A 326 19.12 1.22 6.68
C ARG A 326 20.01 0.40 7.59
N ASN A 327 19.38 -0.15 8.63
CA ASN A 327 19.97 -0.99 9.64
C ASN A 327 19.02 -2.14 9.95
N LEU A 328 19.57 -3.32 10.22
CA LEU A 328 18.86 -4.44 10.85
C LEU A 328 19.69 -4.95 12.01
N LYS A 329 19.02 -5.32 13.10
CA LYS A 329 19.65 -6.09 14.17
C LYS A 329 19.41 -7.57 13.89
N ILE A 330 20.45 -8.27 13.45
CA ILE A 330 20.41 -9.72 13.23
C ILE A 330 21.34 -10.35 14.26
N ASN A 331 20.81 -11.26 15.10
CA ASN A 331 21.57 -11.94 16.16
C ASN A 331 22.33 -10.99 17.10
N GLY A 332 21.74 -9.83 17.44
CA GLY A 332 22.35 -8.82 18.32
C GLY A 332 23.37 -7.89 17.64
N LYS A 333 23.77 -8.15 16.38
CA LYS A 333 24.67 -7.29 15.60
C LYS A 333 23.86 -6.36 14.68
N GLU A 334 24.18 -5.06 14.70
CA GLU A 334 23.59 -4.08 13.79
C GLU A 334 24.33 -4.07 12.45
N LEU A 335 23.64 -4.48 11.38
CA LEU A 335 24.18 -4.50 10.02
C LEU A 335 23.72 -3.26 9.25
N THR A 336 24.64 -2.59 8.56
CA THR A 336 24.37 -1.42 7.70
C THR A 336 25.16 -1.50 6.40
N GLY A 337 24.83 -0.64 5.43
CA GLY A 337 25.61 -0.49 4.20
C GLY A 337 25.75 -1.79 3.38
N THR A 338 26.98 -2.12 3.00
CA THR A 338 27.34 -3.31 2.22
C THR A 338 27.07 -4.61 2.95
N ASP A 339 27.34 -4.68 4.25
CA ASP A 339 27.15 -5.91 5.05
C ASP A 339 25.66 -6.29 5.10
N LEU A 340 24.79 -5.29 5.19
CA LEU A 340 23.36 -5.49 5.10
C LEU A 340 22.94 -5.98 3.71
N ALA A 341 23.49 -5.40 2.64
CA ALA A 341 23.21 -5.84 1.27
C ALA A 341 23.68 -7.29 1.02
N ASN A 342 24.86 -7.66 1.53
CA ASN A 342 25.39 -9.03 1.49
C ASN A 342 24.49 -10.00 2.27
N ALA A 343 24.09 -9.68 3.50
CA ALA A 343 23.19 -10.53 4.27
C ALA A 343 21.85 -10.80 3.55
N PHE A 344 21.28 -9.78 2.88
CA PHE A 344 20.11 -9.97 2.03
C PHE A 344 20.40 -10.84 0.81
N ASN A 345 21.52 -10.60 0.11
CA ASN A 345 21.87 -11.38 -1.06
C ASN A 345 22.06 -12.87 -0.69
N ASP A 346 22.78 -13.13 0.40
CA ASP A 346 22.99 -14.47 0.96
C ASP A 346 21.67 -15.14 1.28
N PHE A 347 20.76 -14.43 1.96
CA PHE A 347 19.44 -14.96 2.26
C PHE A 347 18.61 -15.29 1.01
N PHE A 348 18.74 -14.50 -0.06
CA PHE A 348 18.03 -14.73 -1.31
C PHE A 348 18.68 -15.81 -2.20
N THR A 349 19.98 -16.08 -2.06
CA THR A 349 20.68 -17.08 -2.88
C THR A 349 20.84 -18.44 -2.20
N THR A 350 20.90 -18.50 -0.86
CA THR A 350 21.25 -19.72 -0.08
C THR A 350 20.06 -20.68 0.10
N MET A 351 19.11 -20.71 -0.83
CA MET A 351 17.97 -21.61 -0.73
C MET A 351 18.37 -22.99 -1.26
N THR A 352 18.71 -23.87 -0.31
CA THR A 352 19.23 -25.22 -0.54
C THR A 352 18.20 -26.16 -1.17
N MET A 353 18.49 -26.69 -2.36
CA MET A 353 17.95 -27.98 -2.79
C MET A 353 18.73 -29.06 -2.05
N LYS A 354 18.09 -29.83 -1.17
CA LYS A 354 18.76 -30.92 -0.45
C LYS A 354 18.50 -32.31 -1.02
N GLU A 355 17.49 -32.51 -1.87
CA GLU A 355 17.16 -33.84 -2.39
C GLU A 355 16.64 -33.74 -3.83
N SER A 356 17.16 -34.60 -4.70
CA SER A 356 16.75 -34.69 -6.10
C SER A 356 15.58 -35.66 -6.23
N PHE A 357 14.35 -35.16 -6.10
CA PHE A 357 13.16 -35.94 -6.46
C PHE A 357 12.94 -35.81 -7.98
N ARG A 358 12.95 -36.94 -8.68
CA ARG A 358 12.63 -37.03 -10.12
C ARG A 358 11.13 -37.34 -10.28
N GLY A 359 10.53 -36.94 -11.40
CA GLY A 359 9.15 -37.33 -11.77
C GLY A 359 8.10 -36.21 -11.70
N GLY A 360 8.46 -34.95 -11.46
CA GLY A 360 7.48 -33.85 -11.40
C GLY A 360 6.63 -33.65 -12.68
N TYR A 361 7.13 -34.08 -13.84
CA TYR A 361 6.41 -34.07 -15.12
C TYR A 361 5.38 -35.20 -15.26
N GLU A 362 5.41 -36.24 -14.43
CA GLU A 362 4.49 -37.39 -14.51
C GLU A 362 3.03 -37.00 -14.20
N TYR A 363 2.83 -35.88 -13.51
CA TYR A 363 1.51 -35.31 -13.25
C TYR A 363 0.91 -34.58 -14.46
N ILE A 364 1.63 -34.50 -15.59
CA ILE A 364 1.10 -33.92 -16.83
C ILE A 364 0.28 -34.98 -17.58
N ASN A 365 -1.04 -34.78 -17.62
CA ASN A 365 -1.97 -35.74 -18.21
C ASN A 365 -2.10 -35.66 -19.76
N PHE A 366 -1.37 -34.76 -20.43
CA PHE A 366 -1.44 -34.61 -21.88
C PHE A 366 -0.11 -34.16 -22.49
N HIS A 367 0.16 -34.64 -23.70
CA HIS A 367 1.30 -34.22 -24.50
C HIS A 367 0.80 -33.41 -25.70
N ASN A 368 1.42 -32.26 -25.98
CA ASN A 368 1.10 -31.50 -27.18
C ASN A 368 2.06 -31.88 -28.32
N ASP A 369 1.54 -32.47 -29.39
CA ASP A 369 2.34 -32.90 -30.54
C ASP A 369 2.85 -31.71 -31.39
N ASN A 370 2.21 -30.55 -31.27
CA ASN A 370 2.61 -29.35 -32.00
C ASN A 370 3.80 -28.65 -31.33
N THR A 371 4.70 -28.08 -32.13
CA THR A 371 5.87 -27.34 -31.63
C THR A 371 5.80 -25.87 -32.01
N ILE A 372 6.24 -24.99 -31.12
CA ILE A 372 6.34 -23.54 -31.38
C ILE A 372 7.44 -23.22 -32.41
N PHE A 373 7.18 -22.25 -33.29
CA PHE A 373 8.17 -21.65 -34.18
C PHE A 373 8.44 -20.19 -33.76
N LEU A 374 9.71 -19.81 -33.65
CA LEU A 374 10.12 -18.45 -33.31
C LEU A 374 10.32 -17.63 -34.60
N GLU A 375 9.25 -16.98 -35.03
CA GLU A 375 9.30 -16.07 -36.19
C GLU A 375 10.30 -14.92 -35.97
N PRO A 376 11.08 -14.55 -37.00
CA PRO A 376 11.94 -13.37 -36.96
C PRO A 376 11.17 -12.09 -36.61
N VAL A 377 11.88 -11.16 -35.99
CA VAL A 377 11.36 -9.84 -35.63
C VAL A 377 11.66 -8.80 -36.70
N THR A 378 10.76 -7.83 -36.81
CA THR A 378 10.92 -6.67 -37.68
C THR A 378 11.31 -5.43 -36.87
N THR A 379 11.88 -4.44 -37.55
CA THR A 379 12.26 -3.16 -36.92
C THR A 379 11.07 -2.42 -36.34
N ASP A 380 9.92 -2.44 -37.02
CA ASP A 380 8.69 -1.83 -36.51
C ASP A 380 8.18 -2.52 -35.24
N GLU A 381 8.29 -3.85 -35.17
CA GLU A 381 7.94 -4.61 -33.96
C GLU A 381 8.86 -4.22 -32.80
N VAL A 382 10.17 -4.17 -33.01
CA VAL A 382 11.15 -3.77 -31.98
C VAL A 382 10.90 -2.35 -31.50
N LEU A 383 10.68 -1.41 -32.43
CA LEU A 383 10.37 -0.01 -32.12
C LEU A 383 9.09 0.09 -31.27
N SER A 384 8.01 -0.57 -31.70
CA SER A 384 6.75 -0.66 -30.96
C SER A 384 6.94 -1.21 -29.54
N VAL A 385 7.72 -2.29 -29.41
CA VAL A 385 8.03 -2.93 -28.13
C VAL A 385 8.76 -1.95 -27.21
N VAL A 386 9.83 -1.31 -27.66
CA VAL A 386 10.60 -0.33 -26.87
C VAL A 386 9.73 0.86 -26.47
N LEU A 387 8.94 1.41 -27.41
CA LEU A 387 8.05 2.55 -27.15
C LEU A 387 6.92 2.21 -26.17
N SER A 388 6.49 0.95 -26.11
CA SER A 388 5.47 0.48 -25.17
C SER A 388 5.99 0.23 -23.75
N LEU A 389 7.32 0.25 -23.52
CA LEU A 389 7.89 0.12 -22.18
C LEU A 389 7.54 1.34 -21.31
N LYS A 390 7.26 1.09 -20.02
CA LYS A 390 6.88 2.13 -19.05
C LYS A 390 8.07 3.05 -18.77
N ASN A 391 7.84 4.37 -18.79
CA ASN A 391 8.82 5.40 -18.41
C ASN A 391 9.13 5.39 -16.90
N SER A 392 9.83 4.37 -16.43
CA SER A 392 10.34 4.25 -15.07
C SER A 392 11.54 5.18 -14.85
N LYS A 393 11.66 5.74 -13.65
CA LYS A 393 12.87 6.44 -13.18
C LYS A 393 13.88 5.49 -12.52
N CYS A 394 13.53 4.20 -12.42
CA CYS A 394 14.44 3.19 -11.90
C CYS A 394 15.59 3.00 -12.89
N ARG A 395 16.80 2.88 -12.36
CA ARG A 395 18.01 2.60 -13.13
C ARG A 395 18.33 1.12 -13.01
N ASP A 396 18.66 0.49 -14.13
CA ASP A 396 19.08 -0.91 -14.13
C ASP A 396 20.50 -1.08 -13.56
N ALA A 397 21.09 -2.25 -13.78
CA ALA A 397 22.44 -2.58 -13.33
C ALA A 397 23.51 -1.67 -13.95
N ASP A 398 23.25 -1.15 -15.15
CA ASP A 398 24.15 -0.30 -15.92
C ASP A 398 23.88 1.19 -15.67
N ASP A 399 23.06 1.51 -14.67
CA ASP A 399 22.59 2.86 -14.36
C ASP A 399 21.85 3.57 -15.53
N ILE A 400 21.27 2.78 -16.45
CA ILE A 400 20.51 3.25 -17.61
C ILE A 400 19.04 3.46 -17.23
N GLN A 401 18.43 4.55 -17.71
CA GLN A 401 16.99 4.80 -17.65
C GLN A 401 16.35 4.60 -19.02
N ILE A 402 15.08 4.20 -19.02
CA ILE A 402 14.32 3.95 -20.25
C ILE A 402 13.99 5.22 -21.05
N LYS A 403 13.93 6.41 -20.43
CA LYS A 403 13.51 7.65 -21.11
C LYS A 403 14.45 8.00 -22.28
N PRO A 404 15.79 8.06 -22.11
CA PRO A 404 16.70 8.30 -23.24
C PRO A 404 16.66 7.18 -24.30
N VAL A 405 16.55 5.92 -23.89
CA VAL A 405 16.42 4.77 -24.82
C VAL A 405 15.21 4.94 -25.74
N LYS A 406 14.05 5.34 -25.19
CA LYS A 406 12.84 5.58 -25.99
C LYS A 406 12.97 6.79 -26.91
N TYR A 407 13.68 7.84 -26.47
CA TYR A 407 13.89 9.03 -27.28
C TYR A 407 14.75 8.75 -28.52
N ALA A 408 15.71 7.83 -28.40
CA ALA A 408 16.56 7.38 -29.50
C ALA A 408 16.07 6.08 -30.18
N ALA A 409 14.86 5.62 -29.90
CA ALA A 409 14.41 4.26 -30.28
C ALA A 409 14.44 4.01 -31.81
N HIS A 410 14.16 5.00 -32.63
CA HIS A 410 14.21 4.88 -34.09
C HIS A 410 15.60 4.53 -34.63
N ILE A 411 16.66 5.00 -33.94
CA ILE A 411 18.07 4.74 -34.31
C ILE A 411 18.49 3.36 -33.82
N LEU A 412 18.04 2.99 -32.62
CA LEU A 412 18.42 1.74 -31.96
C LEU A 412 17.66 0.53 -32.52
N ALA A 413 16.43 0.72 -33.03
CA ALA A 413 15.55 -0.37 -33.43
C ALA A 413 16.16 -1.28 -34.53
N PRO A 414 16.76 -0.77 -35.62
CA PRO A 414 17.39 -1.62 -36.63
C PRO A 414 18.51 -2.50 -36.05
N VAL A 415 19.38 -1.92 -35.23
CA VAL A 415 20.51 -2.64 -34.60
C VAL A 415 20.00 -3.72 -33.64
N LEU A 416 19.02 -3.37 -32.80
CA LEU A 416 18.38 -4.31 -31.89
C LEU A 416 17.61 -5.42 -32.63
N THR A 417 17.06 -5.13 -33.82
CA THR A 417 16.38 -6.13 -34.66
C THR A 417 17.37 -7.21 -35.08
N HIS A 418 18.55 -6.83 -35.54
CA HIS A 418 19.62 -7.79 -35.88
C HIS A 418 20.00 -8.65 -34.67
N ILE A 419 20.32 -8.01 -33.54
CA ILE A 419 20.69 -8.71 -32.31
C ILE A 419 19.59 -9.68 -31.85
N PHE A 420 18.32 -9.25 -31.86
CA PHE A 420 17.21 -10.10 -31.44
C PHE A 420 16.98 -11.25 -32.41
N ASN A 421 17.13 -11.05 -33.72
CA ASN A 421 17.06 -12.13 -34.71
C ASN A 421 18.20 -13.14 -34.55
N LEU A 422 19.42 -12.69 -34.21
CA LEU A 422 20.50 -13.59 -33.83
C LEU A 422 20.09 -14.39 -32.58
N CYS A 423 19.61 -13.75 -31.52
CA CYS A 423 19.17 -14.44 -30.30
C CYS A 423 18.10 -15.52 -30.59
N LEU A 424 17.12 -15.21 -31.45
CA LEU A 424 16.03 -16.13 -31.80
C LEU A 424 16.51 -17.31 -32.65
N SER A 425 17.43 -17.08 -33.58
CA SER A 425 17.92 -18.10 -34.52
C SER A 425 19.01 -19.00 -33.92
N THR A 426 19.89 -18.45 -33.08
CA THR A 426 20.98 -19.20 -32.42
C THR A 426 20.61 -19.74 -31.04
N SER A 427 19.42 -19.38 -30.53
CA SER A 427 18.96 -19.74 -29.19
C SER A 427 19.85 -19.24 -28.04
N VAL A 428 20.55 -18.14 -28.27
CA VAL A 428 21.43 -17.51 -27.27
C VAL A 428 20.78 -16.27 -26.68
N PHE A 429 20.61 -16.24 -25.36
CA PHE A 429 20.24 -15.03 -24.62
C PHE A 429 21.52 -14.36 -24.10
N PRO A 430 21.83 -13.11 -24.48
CA PRO A 430 23.14 -12.51 -24.17
C PRO A 430 23.46 -12.43 -22.66
N GLU A 431 24.68 -12.77 -22.26
CA GLU A 431 25.06 -12.84 -20.83
C GLU A 431 24.93 -11.48 -20.11
N LYS A 432 25.31 -10.37 -20.75
CA LYS A 432 25.14 -9.02 -20.20
C LYS A 432 23.66 -8.63 -19.99
N MET A 433 22.69 -9.33 -20.62
CA MET A 433 21.26 -9.13 -20.37
C MET A 433 20.73 -9.92 -19.15
N GLN A 434 21.51 -10.83 -18.59
CA GLN A 434 21.10 -11.77 -17.53
C GLN A 434 21.41 -11.28 -16.10
N PHE A 435 22.11 -10.16 -15.96
CA PHE A 435 22.46 -9.58 -14.66
C PHE A 435 21.32 -8.74 -14.07
N ALA A 436 20.89 -9.06 -12.85
CA ALA A 436 19.79 -8.39 -12.17
C ALA A 436 20.25 -7.55 -10.97
N LYS A 437 19.83 -6.29 -10.92
CA LYS A 437 19.98 -5.43 -9.74
C LYS A 437 18.78 -5.62 -8.82
N VAL A 438 18.96 -6.21 -7.65
CA VAL A 438 17.88 -6.54 -6.73
C VAL A 438 17.65 -5.41 -5.73
N THR A 439 16.41 -4.98 -5.59
CA THR A 439 15.98 -4.01 -4.58
C THR A 439 15.11 -4.71 -3.54
N VAL A 440 15.26 -4.32 -2.28
CA VAL A 440 14.57 -4.98 -1.16
C VAL A 440 13.31 -4.20 -0.79
N LEU A 441 12.15 -4.87 -0.80
CA LEU A 441 10.86 -4.30 -0.41
C LEU A 441 10.30 -4.95 0.84
N TYR A 442 9.98 -4.14 1.85
CA TYR A 442 9.33 -4.61 3.07
C TYR A 442 7.88 -5.04 2.81
N LYS A 443 7.49 -6.23 3.29
CA LYS A 443 6.15 -6.80 3.14
C LYS A 443 5.26 -6.48 4.36
N LYS A 444 5.54 -7.09 5.51
CA LYS A 444 4.78 -7.00 6.79
C LYS A 444 5.52 -7.77 7.89
N GLY A 445 5.17 -7.57 9.17
CA GLY A 445 5.72 -8.36 10.29
C GLY A 445 6.76 -7.60 11.11
N ASP A 446 7.74 -8.32 11.65
CA ASP A 446 8.91 -7.71 12.27
C ASP A 446 9.85 -7.19 11.18
N ARG A 447 10.35 -5.96 11.35
CA ARG A 447 11.31 -5.34 10.43
C ARG A 447 12.70 -5.95 10.56
N ASN A 448 13.03 -6.59 11.68
CA ASN A 448 14.35 -7.20 11.88
C ASN A 448 14.51 -8.57 11.20
N ASP A 449 13.42 -9.18 10.74
CA ASP A 449 13.42 -10.47 10.08
C ASP A 449 13.57 -10.32 8.55
N LEU A 450 14.63 -10.90 7.99
CA LEU A 450 14.92 -10.93 6.55
C LEU A 450 13.79 -11.58 5.73
N GLY A 451 13.06 -12.55 6.31
CA GLY A 451 11.92 -13.24 5.68
C GLY A 451 10.71 -12.34 5.40
N ASN A 452 10.66 -11.16 6.05
CA ASN A 452 9.60 -10.17 5.86
C ASN A 452 9.89 -9.19 4.71
N TYR A 453 10.96 -9.41 3.96
CA TYR A 453 11.34 -8.64 2.79
C TYR A 453 11.26 -9.45 1.50
N ARG A 454 10.96 -8.76 0.39
CA ARG A 454 10.86 -9.34 -0.96
C ARG A 454 11.97 -8.80 -1.86
N PRO A 455 12.68 -9.65 -2.61
CA PRO A 455 13.60 -9.21 -3.64
C PRO A 455 12.81 -8.78 -4.88
N VAL A 456 13.10 -7.59 -5.42
CA VAL A 456 12.60 -7.16 -6.73
C VAL A 456 13.76 -6.93 -7.68
N SER A 457 13.82 -7.75 -8.71
CA SER A 457 14.83 -7.72 -9.76
C SER A 457 14.57 -6.59 -10.75
N VAL A 458 15.50 -5.66 -10.84
CA VAL A 458 15.56 -4.64 -11.89
C VAL A 458 16.44 -5.19 -13.01
N LEU A 459 15.79 -5.70 -14.06
CA LEU A 459 16.47 -6.23 -15.24
C LEU A 459 16.93 -5.13 -16.20
N PRO A 460 17.99 -5.39 -17.01
CA PRO A 460 18.48 -4.48 -18.03
C PRO A 460 17.38 -4.03 -19.00
N VAL A 461 17.45 -2.78 -19.46
CA VAL A 461 16.40 -2.21 -20.32
C VAL A 461 16.19 -3.02 -21.61
N PHE A 462 17.27 -3.38 -22.31
CA PHE A 462 17.19 -4.12 -23.57
C PHE A 462 16.75 -5.58 -23.39
N SER A 463 17.11 -6.20 -22.26
CA SER A 463 16.64 -7.53 -21.85
C SER A 463 15.10 -7.60 -21.83
N LYS A 464 14.44 -6.57 -21.26
CA LYS A 464 12.98 -6.47 -21.23
C LYS A 464 12.33 -6.36 -22.61
N ALA A 465 13.01 -5.77 -23.59
CA ALA A 465 12.47 -5.69 -24.95
C ALA A 465 12.44 -7.08 -25.59
N LEU A 466 13.54 -7.85 -25.49
CA LEU A 466 13.60 -9.23 -25.98
C LEU A 466 12.62 -10.15 -25.24
N GLU A 467 12.56 -10.06 -23.91
CA GLU A 467 11.58 -10.83 -23.12
C GLU A 467 10.13 -10.56 -23.55
N LYS A 468 9.80 -9.32 -23.91
CA LYS A 468 8.43 -8.95 -24.33
C LYS A 468 8.06 -9.57 -25.68
N ILE A 469 9.02 -9.65 -26.60
CA ILE A 469 8.86 -10.33 -27.89
C ILE A 469 8.62 -11.83 -27.65
N LEU A 470 9.49 -12.47 -26.87
CA LEU A 470 9.38 -13.89 -26.52
C LEU A 470 8.06 -14.19 -25.81
N HIS A 471 7.67 -13.37 -24.84
CA HIS A 471 6.39 -13.49 -24.14
C HIS A 471 5.22 -13.43 -25.12
N SER A 472 5.24 -12.54 -26.11
CA SER A 472 4.18 -12.45 -27.12
C SER A 472 4.07 -13.73 -27.94
N ARG A 473 5.19 -14.27 -28.43
CA ARG A 473 5.21 -15.50 -29.22
C ARG A 473 4.77 -16.72 -28.40
N LEU A 474 5.29 -16.88 -27.18
CA LEU A 474 4.90 -17.96 -26.26
C LEU A 474 3.41 -17.89 -25.89
N THR A 475 2.89 -16.70 -25.56
CA THR A 475 1.47 -16.52 -25.21
C THR A 475 0.57 -16.89 -26.39
N LYS A 476 0.91 -16.47 -27.61
CA LYS A 476 0.15 -16.84 -28.83
C LYS A 476 0.07 -18.35 -29.00
N PHE A 477 1.18 -19.06 -28.82
CA PHE A 477 1.22 -20.52 -28.91
C PHE A 477 0.39 -21.20 -27.81
N ILE A 478 0.58 -20.77 -26.56
CA ILE A 478 -0.14 -21.29 -25.40
C ILE A 478 -1.65 -21.11 -25.52
N ASP A 479 -2.10 -19.93 -25.98
CA ASP A 479 -3.51 -19.63 -26.17
C ASP A 479 -4.09 -20.39 -27.38
N LYS A 480 -3.32 -20.58 -28.47
CA LYS A 480 -3.75 -21.35 -29.65
C LYS A 480 -4.10 -22.80 -29.31
N TYR A 481 -3.29 -23.44 -28.46
CA TYR A 481 -3.46 -24.86 -28.08
C TYR A 481 -4.07 -25.05 -26.67
N ASN A 482 -4.55 -23.97 -26.03
CA ASN A 482 -5.17 -24.00 -24.69
C ASN A 482 -4.35 -24.74 -23.62
N LEU A 483 -3.03 -24.55 -23.61
CA LEU A 483 -2.11 -25.35 -22.78
C LEU A 483 -2.19 -25.07 -21.28
N LEU A 484 -2.68 -23.88 -20.89
CA LEU A 484 -2.84 -23.51 -19.48
C LEU A 484 -4.23 -23.86 -18.95
N THR A 485 -4.25 -24.53 -17.80
CA THR A 485 -5.45 -24.93 -17.07
C THR A 485 -6.44 -23.76 -16.93
N PRO A 486 -7.75 -23.98 -17.16
CA PRO A 486 -8.76 -22.95 -16.98
C PRO A 486 -8.89 -22.49 -15.52
N CYS A 487 -8.34 -23.26 -14.57
CA CYS A 487 -8.33 -22.98 -13.14
C CYS A 487 -7.34 -21.88 -12.73
N GLN A 488 -6.38 -21.52 -13.59
CA GLN A 488 -5.40 -20.45 -13.33
C GLN A 488 -5.93 -19.09 -13.80
N PHE A 489 -6.06 -18.14 -12.87
CA PHE A 489 -6.52 -16.77 -13.10
C PHE A 489 -5.40 -15.72 -12.96
N GLY A 490 -4.28 -16.08 -12.34
CA GLY A 490 -3.12 -15.19 -12.14
C GLY A 490 -2.34 -14.96 -13.43
N PHE A 491 -1.89 -13.73 -13.64
CA PHE A 491 -1.04 -13.33 -14.78
C PHE A 491 -1.58 -13.66 -16.18
N ARG A 492 -2.90 -13.89 -16.32
CA ARG A 492 -3.53 -14.18 -17.61
C ARG A 492 -4.35 -13.00 -18.11
N LYS A 493 -4.33 -12.79 -19.44
CA LYS A 493 -5.18 -11.80 -20.10
C LYS A 493 -6.65 -12.13 -19.83
N ASN A 494 -7.46 -11.08 -19.62
CA ASN A 494 -8.90 -11.19 -19.35
C ASN A 494 -9.30 -11.93 -18.06
N LYS A 495 -8.33 -12.32 -17.22
CA LYS A 495 -8.56 -12.89 -15.88
C LYS A 495 -8.27 -11.85 -14.79
N SER A 496 -8.84 -12.02 -13.60
CA SER A 496 -8.65 -11.12 -12.46
C SER A 496 -8.89 -11.85 -11.15
N THR A 497 -8.45 -11.24 -10.03
CA THR A 497 -8.76 -11.73 -8.68
C THR A 497 -10.27 -11.80 -8.45
N GLU A 498 -11.02 -10.82 -8.97
CA GLU A 498 -12.48 -10.81 -8.85
C GLU A 498 -13.13 -12.01 -9.55
N LEU A 499 -12.68 -12.41 -10.74
CA LEU A 499 -13.22 -13.59 -11.42
C LEU A 499 -12.91 -14.89 -10.65
N ALA A 500 -11.68 -15.01 -10.13
CA ALA A 500 -11.29 -16.19 -9.35
C ALA A 500 -12.17 -16.33 -8.10
N LEU A 501 -12.33 -15.25 -7.33
CA LEU A 501 -13.17 -15.22 -6.12
C LEU A 501 -14.66 -15.38 -6.42
N LEU A 502 -15.11 -14.94 -7.60
CA LEU A 502 -16.48 -15.12 -8.04
C LEU A 502 -16.76 -16.59 -8.37
N GLU A 503 -15.83 -17.28 -9.03
CA GLU A 503 -15.91 -18.73 -9.24
C GLU A 503 -15.94 -19.49 -7.89
N GLN A 504 -15.16 -19.04 -6.89
CA GLN A 504 -15.19 -19.60 -5.52
C GLN A 504 -16.57 -19.42 -4.89
N LYS A 505 -17.09 -18.19 -4.91
CA LYS A 505 -18.41 -17.86 -4.36
C LYS A 505 -19.52 -18.67 -5.04
N GLU A 506 -19.56 -18.71 -6.37
CA GLU A 506 -20.60 -19.42 -7.11
C GLU A 506 -20.55 -20.92 -6.85
N TYR A 507 -19.35 -21.51 -6.78
CA TYR A 507 -19.19 -22.92 -6.41
C TYR A 507 -19.74 -23.19 -5.01
N ILE A 508 -19.31 -22.46 -3.98
CA ILE A 508 -19.76 -22.66 -2.59
C ILE A 508 -21.28 -22.53 -2.48
N LEU A 509 -21.85 -21.46 -3.05
CA LEU A 509 -23.29 -21.21 -2.98
C LEU A 509 -24.11 -22.23 -3.77
N SER A 510 -23.59 -22.76 -4.88
CA SER A 510 -24.26 -23.84 -5.63
C SER A 510 -24.38 -25.12 -4.79
N GLN A 511 -23.37 -25.43 -3.98
CA GLN A 511 -23.39 -26.61 -3.11
C GLN A 511 -24.32 -26.43 -1.91
N PHE A 512 -24.47 -25.19 -1.41
CA PHE A 512 -25.46 -24.90 -0.36
C PHE A 512 -26.90 -25.15 -0.85
N GLU A 513 -27.22 -24.81 -2.10
CA GLU A 513 -28.53 -25.13 -2.73
C GLU A 513 -28.77 -26.65 -2.83
N ASN A 514 -27.69 -27.43 -2.98
CA ASN A 514 -27.69 -28.88 -2.98
C ASN A 514 -27.65 -29.51 -1.57
N LYS A 515 -27.77 -28.71 -0.50
CA LYS A 515 -27.66 -29.13 0.91
C LYS A 515 -26.31 -29.75 1.30
N ALA A 516 -25.30 -29.63 0.45
CA ALA A 516 -23.95 -30.15 0.68
C ALA A 516 -23.11 -29.19 1.55
N LEU A 517 -22.12 -29.75 2.24
CA LEU A 517 -21.02 -29.00 2.87
C LEU A 517 -19.91 -28.78 1.85
N VAL A 518 -19.09 -27.75 2.05
CA VAL A 518 -17.90 -27.50 1.23
C VAL A 518 -16.70 -27.29 2.13
N ILE A 519 -15.62 -28.04 1.90
CA ILE A 519 -14.32 -27.80 2.54
C ILE A 519 -13.45 -27.07 1.53
N GLY A 520 -12.97 -25.88 1.88
CA GLY A 520 -11.97 -25.14 1.11
C GLY A 520 -10.62 -25.16 1.82
N ILE A 521 -9.60 -25.70 1.16
CA ILE A 521 -8.21 -25.69 1.62
C ILE A 521 -7.45 -24.61 0.84
N PHE A 522 -6.86 -23.66 1.55
CA PHE A 522 -6.12 -22.54 1.00
C PHE A 522 -4.63 -22.77 1.21
N VAL A 523 -3.92 -23.17 0.16
CA VAL A 523 -2.51 -23.55 0.17
C VAL A 523 -1.64 -22.31 -0.07
N ASP A 524 -0.67 -22.07 0.81
CA ASP A 524 0.33 -20.99 0.69
C ASP A 524 1.69 -21.61 0.39
N PHE A 525 2.31 -21.27 -0.74
CA PHE A 525 3.65 -21.73 -1.08
C PHE A 525 4.72 -20.76 -0.54
N SER A 526 5.75 -21.30 0.10
CA SER A 526 6.87 -20.53 0.62
C SER A 526 7.84 -20.20 -0.51
N LYS A 527 8.00 -18.90 -0.82
CA LYS A 527 8.97 -18.40 -1.81
C LYS A 527 8.85 -19.09 -3.18
N ALA A 528 7.61 -19.34 -3.62
CA ALA A 528 7.32 -20.15 -4.81
C ALA A 528 8.10 -19.74 -6.08
N PHE A 529 8.20 -18.43 -6.34
CA PHE A 529 8.93 -17.90 -7.50
C PHE A 529 10.44 -18.20 -7.45
N ASP A 530 11.00 -18.30 -6.24
CA ASP A 530 12.43 -18.49 -6.02
C ASP A 530 12.81 -19.99 -6.02
N LEU A 531 11.83 -20.90 -5.95
CA LEU A 531 12.04 -22.34 -5.88
C LEU A 531 11.86 -23.09 -7.22
N VAL A 532 11.49 -22.40 -8.30
CA VAL A 532 11.29 -23.02 -9.61
C VAL A 532 12.57 -23.71 -10.08
N ASN A 533 12.57 -25.03 -10.18
CA ASN A 533 13.71 -25.78 -10.71
C ASN A 533 13.78 -25.60 -12.24
N HIS A 534 14.95 -25.21 -12.77
CA HIS A 534 15.11 -24.90 -14.20
C HIS A 534 15.07 -26.13 -15.08
N GLU A 535 15.66 -27.26 -14.65
CA GLU A 535 15.66 -28.51 -15.42
C GLU A 535 14.23 -29.05 -15.56
N LEU A 536 13.50 -29.16 -14.43
CA LEU A 536 12.11 -29.59 -14.44
C LEU A 536 11.22 -28.64 -15.25
N LEU A 537 11.44 -27.33 -15.16
CA LEU A 537 10.70 -26.37 -15.99
C LEU A 537 10.90 -26.64 -17.49
N LEU A 538 12.13 -26.94 -17.93
CA LEU A 538 12.42 -27.27 -19.33
C LEU A 538 11.77 -28.58 -19.76
N GLU A 539 11.77 -29.60 -18.90
CA GLU A 539 11.04 -30.86 -19.14
C GLU A 539 9.54 -30.62 -19.30
N LYS A 540 8.93 -29.80 -18.44
CA LYS A 540 7.52 -29.44 -18.56
C LYS A 540 7.24 -28.66 -19.85
N LEU A 541 8.08 -27.68 -20.19
CA LEU A 541 7.96 -26.92 -21.45
C LEU A 541 7.97 -27.85 -22.66
N TRP A 542 8.81 -28.87 -22.64
CA TRP A 542 8.88 -29.88 -23.70
C TRP A 542 7.56 -30.64 -23.88
N HIS A 543 6.90 -31.05 -22.79
CA HIS A 543 5.60 -31.72 -22.82
C HIS A 543 4.48 -30.82 -23.36
N TYR A 544 4.55 -29.52 -23.08
CA TYR A 544 3.60 -28.52 -23.59
C TYR A 544 3.86 -28.12 -25.06
N GLY A 545 4.89 -28.64 -25.72
CA GLY A 545 5.18 -28.31 -27.12
C GLY A 545 6.12 -27.13 -27.33
N ILE A 546 6.79 -26.66 -26.28
CA ILE A 546 7.85 -25.64 -26.38
C ILE A 546 9.17 -26.41 -26.47
N ARG A 547 9.59 -26.69 -27.70
CA ARG A 547 10.76 -27.53 -28.04
C ARG A 547 11.69 -26.81 -29.02
N GLY A 548 12.83 -27.43 -29.32
CA GLY A 548 13.81 -26.90 -30.28
C GLY A 548 14.36 -25.54 -29.87
N GLN A 549 14.47 -24.62 -30.82
CA GLN A 549 15.09 -23.30 -30.61
C GLN A 549 14.46 -22.51 -29.46
N ALA A 550 13.14 -22.61 -29.26
CA ALA A 550 12.46 -21.90 -28.18
C ALA A 550 12.84 -22.43 -26.80
N ALA A 551 12.96 -23.75 -26.64
CA ALA A 551 13.38 -24.37 -25.40
C ALA A 551 14.83 -24.02 -25.06
N GLU A 552 15.73 -24.11 -26.04
CA GLU A 552 17.15 -23.77 -25.86
C GLU A 552 17.34 -22.28 -25.53
N LEU A 553 16.53 -21.39 -26.13
CA LEU A 553 16.59 -19.96 -25.80
C LEU A 553 16.08 -19.68 -24.37
N ILE A 554 15.02 -20.36 -23.92
CA ILE A 554 14.55 -20.25 -22.53
C ILE A 554 15.59 -20.82 -21.55
N LYS A 555 16.21 -21.95 -21.89
CA LYS A 555 17.34 -22.53 -21.14
C LYS A 555 18.48 -21.53 -21.03
N SER A 556 18.86 -20.89 -22.14
CA SER A 556 19.88 -19.83 -22.16
C SER A 556 19.47 -18.66 -21.26
N TYR A 557 18.23 -18.19 -21.33
CA TYR A 557 17.69 -17.09 -20.50
C TYR A 557 17.71 -17.36 -18.98
N LEU A 558 17.50 -18.62 -18.58
CA LEU A 558 17.50 -19.06 -17.17
C LEU A 558 18.91 -19.40 -16.66
N SER A 559 19.80 -19.82 -17.55
CA SER A 559 21.19 -20.18 -17.25
C SER A 559 22.04 -18.95 -16.94
N LYS A 560 23.14 -19.15 -16.19
CA LYS A 560 24.20 -18.15 -15.92
C LYS A 560 23.73 -16.81 -15.32
N ARG A 561 22.51 -16.77 -14.78
CA ARG A 561 21.96 -15.58 -14.16
C ARG A 561 22.73 -15.19 -12.90
N LYS A 562 22.92 -13.89 -12.73
CA LYS A 562 23.62 -13.30 -11.59
C LYS A 562 22.80 -12.16 -11.02
N GLN A 563 22.90 -11.94 -9.71
CA GLN A 563 22.29 -10.80 -9.05
C GLN A 563 23.21 -10.11 -8.05
N ALA A 564 22.92 -8.83 -7.81
CA ALA A 564 23.46 -8.08 -6.68
C ALA A 564 22.35 -7.24 -6.03
N VAL A 565 22.27 -7.28 -4.70
CA VAL A 565 21.34 -6.50 -3.90
C VAL A 565 21.86 -5.07 -3.76
N ASN A 566 20.99 -4.08 -3.98
CA ASN A 566 21.30 -2.67 -3.78
C ASN A 566 20.42 -2.07 -2.68
N ILE A 567 21.08 -1.53 -1.65
CA ILE A 567 20.47 -0.80 -0.55
C ILE A 567 21.14 0.57 -0.46
N HIS A 568 20.38 1.65 -0.70
CA HIS A 568 20.89 3.04 -0.63
C HIS A 568 22.14 3.34 -1.49
N ASN A 569 22.27 2.71 -2.67
CA ASN A 569 23.44 2.77 -3.55
C ASN A 569 24.68 2.04 -3.03
N MET A 570 24.53 1.22 -1.99
CA MET A 570 25.53 0.23 -1.58
C MET A 570 25.15 -1.10 -2.22
N HIS A 571 26.12 -1.72 -2.88
CA HIS A 571 25.94 -2.98 -3.59
C HIS A 571 26.49 -4.13 -2.76
N SER A 572 25.79 -5.27 -2.82
CA SER A 572 26.33 -6.56 -2.39
C SER A 572 27.33 -7.09 -3.42
N ASP A 573 28.03 -8.16 -3.04
CA ASP A 573 28.76 -9.00 -3.98
C ASP A 573 27.81 -9.61 -5.02
N VAL A 574 28.34 -9.91 -6.20
CA VAL A 574 27.60 -10.56 -7.29
C VAL A 574 27.52 -12.06 -7.02
N LYS A 575 26.31 -12.62 -7.03
CA LYS A 575 26.09 -14.06 -6.81
C LYS A 575 25.29 -14.71 -7.93
N PRO A 576 25.61 -15.96 -8.31
CA PRO A 576 24.83 -16.73 -9.27
C PRO A 576 23.47 -17.15 -8.70
N ILE A 577 22.51 -17.36 -9.58
CA ILE A 577 21.17 -17.89 -9.28
C ILE A 577 21.02 -19.23 -9.99
N PHE A 578 20.70 -20.29 -9.23
CA PHE A 578 20.55 -21.65 -9.74
C PHE A 578 19.09 -22.11 -9.86
N CYS A 579 18.15 -21.40 -9.24
CA CYS A 579 16.73 -21.71 -9.26
C CYS A 579 15.88 -20.45 -9.20
N GLY A 580 14.60 -20.60 -9.52
CA GLY A 580 13.62 -19.53 -9.51
C GLY A 580 13.56 -18.74 -10.81
N VAL A 581 12.54 -17.89 -10.92
CA VAL A 581 12.38 -16.94 -12.02
C VAL A 581 12.44 -15.51 -11.47
N PRO A 582 13.09 -14.55 -12.18
CA PRO A 582 13.32 -13.22 -11.61
C PRO A 582 12.02 -12.48 -11.28
N GLN A 583 11.84 -12.10 -10.01
CA GLN A 583 10.70 -11.30 -9.55
C GLN A 583 10.77 -9.87 -10.12
N GLY A 584 10.07 -9.63 -11.23
CA GLY A 584 10.14 -8.37 -12.00
C GLY A 584 10.45 -8.55 -13.49
N SER A 585 10.70 -9.80 -13.92
CA SER A 585 10.76 -10.19 -15.34
C SER A 585 9.38 -10.17 -16.00
N ILE A 586 9.37 -10.09 -17.33
CA ILE A 586 8.16 -10.21 -18.15
C ILE A 586 7.85 -11.69 -18.38
N LEU A 587 8.87 -12.53 -18.59
CA LEU A 587 8.70 -13.97 -18.82
C LEU A 587 8.41 -14.77 -17.54
N GLY A 588 8.94 -14.35 -16.39
CA GLY A 588 8.85 -15.12 -15.14
C GLY A 588 7.44 -15.54 -14.75
N PRO A 589 6.43 -14.63 -14.74
CA PRO A 589 5.05 -15.01 -14.42
C PRO A 589 4.45 -16.06 -15.35
N LEU A 590 4.79 -16.03 -16.65
CA LEU A 590 4.31 -17.01 -17.63
C LEU A 590 4.94 -18.39 -17.38
N LEU A 591 6.27 -18.41 -17.19
CA LEU A 591 7.02 -19.64 -16.87
C LEU A 591 6.55 -20.27 -15.55
N PHE A 592 6.26 -19.43 -14.55
CA PHE A 592 5.71 -19.88 -13.27
C PHE A 592 4.32 -20.51 -13.42
N ASN A 593 3.44 -19.91 -14.23
CA ASN A 593 2.12 -20.48 -14.52
C ASN A 593 2.22 -21.84 -15.21
N ILE A 594 3.16 -22.01 -16.15
CA ILE A 594 3.43 -23.30 -16.81
C ILE A 594 3.94 -24.34 -15.80
N TYR A 595 4.82 -23.92 -14.89
CA TYR A 595 5.39 -24.79 -13.87
C TYR A 595 4.35 -25.36 -12.89
N LEU A 596 3.35 -24.55 -12.50
CA LEU A 596 2.27 -24.96 -11.60
C LEU A 596 1.08 -25.64 -12.30
N ASN A 597 1.08 -25.73 -13.63
CA ASN A 597 -0.11 -25.99 -14.42
C ASN A 597 -0.77 -27.36 -14.15
N ASP A 598 0.05 -28.36 -13.83
CA ASP A 598 -0.30 -29.76 -13.57
C ASP A 598 -0.78 -30.04 -12.14
N ILE A 599 -0.71 -29.08 -11.21
CA ILE A 599 -1.21 -29.28 -9.83
C ILE A 599 -2.68 -29.68 -9.79
N VAL A 600 -3.47 -29.28 -10.79
CA VAL A 600 -4.90 -29.62 -10.88
C VAL A 600 -5.13 -31.11 -11.16
N ASN A 601 -4.11 -31.82 -11.62
CA ASN A 601 -4.19 -33.23 -11.99
C ASN A 601 -4.02 -34.16 -10.77
N ILE A 602 -3.58 -33.66 -9.62
CA ILE A 602 -3.43 -34.47 -8.38
C ILE A 602 -4.78 -35.03 -7.91
N ASN A 603 -5.89 -34.35 -8.21
CA ASN A 603 -7.24 -34.84 -7.96
C ASN A 603 -8.25 -34.20 -8.93
N PRO A 604 -8.63 -34.89 -10.02
CA PRO A 604 -9.61 -34.39 -10.98
C PRO A 604 -11.01 -34.11 -10.41
N ASN A 605 -11.37 -34.72 -9.28
CA ASN A 605 -12.67 -34.55 -8.63
C ASN A 605 -12.71 -33.31 -7.72
N ALA A 606 -11.55 -32.76 -7.35
CA ALA A 606 -11.47 -31.55 -6.54
C ALA A 606 -11.56 -30.28 -7.42
N ARG A 607 -12.20 -29.23 -6.90
CA ARG A 607 -12.30 -27.96 -7.62
C ARG A 607 -11.12 -27.06 -7.28
N PHE A 608 -10.20 -26.88 -8.23
CA PHE A 608 -9.06 -25.97 -8.11
C PHE A 608 -9.40 -24.56 -8.59
N ILE A 609 -8.99 -23.56 -7.81
CA ILE A 609 -9.00 -22.15 -8.21
C ILE A 609 -7.67 -21.54 -7.81
N MET A 610 -6.89 -21.11 -8.80
CA MET A 610 -5.52 -20.64 -8.64
C MET A 610 -5.38 -19.20 -9.09
N TYR A 611 -4.58 -18.43 -8.37
CA TYR A 611 -4.13 -17.12 -8.78
C TYR A 611 -2.65 -16.98 -8.46
N ALA A 612 -1.79 -17.19 -9.45
CA ALA A 612 -0.35 -17.32 -9.25
C ALA A 612 -0.06 -18.48 -8.27
N ASP A 613 0.65 -18.20 -7.18
CA ASP A 613 0.97 -19.13 -6.10
C ASP A 613 -0.21 -19.42 -5.17
N ASP A 614 -1.16 -18.49 -5.01
CA ASP A 614 -2.34 -18.69 -4.18
C ASP A 614 -3.24 -19.78 -4.79
N THR A 615 -3.30 -20.95 -4.15
CA THR A 615 -4.08 -22.11 -4.62
C THR A 615 -5.18 -22.45 -3.63
N SER A 616 -6.42 -22.52 -4.11
CA SER A 616 -7.59 -22.94 -3.33
C SER A 616 -8.15 -24.24 -3.90
N ILE A 617 -8.33 -25.24 -3.04
CA ILE A 617 -8.85 -26.57 -3.39
C ILE A 617 -10.17 -26.77 -2.66
N PHE A 618 -11.24 -27.04 -3.39
CA PHE A 618 -12.56 -27.23 -2.81
C PHE A 618 -13.10 -28.64 -3.02
N PHE A 619 -13.69 -29.18 -1.97
CA PHE A 619 -14.38 -30.47 -1.91
C PHE A 619 -15.83 -30.23 -1.49
N SER A 620 -16.77 -30.98 -2.03
CA SER A 620 -18.19 -30.87 -1.66
C SER A 620 -18.85 -32.23 -1.50
N GLY A 621 -19.71 -32.37 -0.50
CA GLY A 621 -20.34 -33.63 -0.16
C GLY A 621 -21.36 -33.48 0.97
N SER A 622 -22.18 -34.51 1.17
CA SER A 622 -23.20 -34.52 2.21
C SER A 622 -22.65 -35.00 3.55
N ASP A 623 -21.71 -35.96 3.52
CA ASP A 623 -21.00 -36.51 4.67
C ASP A 623 -19.66 -35.80 4.88
N ILE A 624 -19.40 -35.37 6.12
CA ILE A 624 -18.17 -34.69 6.50
C ILE A 624 -16.98 -35.66 6.61
N HIS A 625 -17.21 -36.91 7.00
CA HIS A 625 -16.14 -37.90 7.13
C HIS A 625 -15.57 -38.29 5.77
N GLU A 626 -16.44 -38.59 4.80
CA GLU A 626 -16.04 -38.84 3.41
C GLU A 626 -15.29 -37.63 2.81
N LEU A 627 -15.76 -36.41 3.11
CA LEU A 627 -15.11 -35.19 2.64
C LEU A 627 -13.69 -35.04 3.21
N ILE A 628 -13.50 -35.28 4.50
CA ILE A 628 -12.19 -35.18 5.14
C ILE A 628 -11.26 -36.29 4.67
N GLN A 629 -11.78 -37.50 4.46
CA GLN A 629 -11.01 -38.57 3.83
C GLN A 629 -10.53 -38.16 2.44
N SER A 630 -11.40 -37.62 1.60
CA SER A 630 -11.03 -37.09 0.29
C SER A 630 -10.02 -35.93 0.38
N CYS A 631 -10.14 -35.07 1.40
CA CYS A 631 -9.16 -34.01 1.66
C CYS A 631 -7.79 -34.61 1.99
N ASN A 632 -7.73 -35.55 2.93
CA ASN A 632 -6.49 -36.19 3.37
C ASN A 632 -5.80 -36.97 2.23
N THR A 633 -6.56 -37.72 1.42
CA THR A 633 -6.00 -38.36 0.20
C THR A 633 -5.42 -37.33 -0.78
N THR A 634 -6.07 -36.17 -0.92
CA THR A 634 -5.56 -35.09 -1.77
C THR A 634 -4.35 -34.39 -1.15
N MET A 635 -4.27 -34.28 0.18
CA MET A 635 -3.11 -33.69 0.86
C MET A 635 -1.87 -34.58 0.73
N ILE A 636 -2.03 -35.91 0.77
CA ILE A 636 -0.93 -36.86 0.53
C ILE A 636 -0.42 -36.74 -0.92
N THR A 637 -1.31 -36.69 -1.90
CA THR A 637 -0.91 -36.51 -3.31
C THR A 637 -0.32 -35.11 -3.56
N LEU A 638 -0.81 -34.07 -2.89
CA LEU A 638 -0.22 -32.73 -2.91
C LEU A 638 1.18 -32.71 -2.30
N GLU A 639 1.42 -33.44 -1.21
CA GLU A 639 2.74 -33.60 -0.60
C GLU A 639 3.73 -34.21 -1.61
N ASN A 640 3.39 -35.36 -2.20
CA ASN A 640 4.22 -36.02 -3.22
C ASN A 640 4.45 -35.12 -4.45
N TRP A 641 3.40 -34.45 -4.92
CA TRP A 641 3.50 -33.50 -6.02
C TRP A 641 4.43 -32.34 -5.67
N SER A 642 4.33 -31.79 -4.45
CA SER A 642 5.13 -30.65 -4.00
C SER A 642 6.61 -31.00 -3.89
N GLN A 643 6.93 -32.20 -3.39
CA GLN A 643 8.30 -32.73 -3.32
C GLN A 643 8.88 -32.94 -4.73
N SER A 644 8.14 -33.60 -5.61
CA SER A 644 8.53 -33.85 -7.01
C SER A 644 8.68 -32.56 -7.84
N ASN A 645 7.98 -31.50 -7.44
CA ASN A 645 8.02 -30.18 -8.08
C ASN A 645 8.87 -29.15 -7.33
N TYR A 646 9.68 -29.56 -6.34
CA TYR A 646 10.54 -28.65 -5.56
C TYR A 646 9.78 -27.47 -4.92
N MET A 647 8.48 -27.61 -4.72
CA MET A 647 7.62 -26.59 -4.13
C MET A 647 7.44 -26.86 -2.65
N ARG A 648 7.57 -25.81 -1.83
CA ARG A 648 7.41 -25.92 -0.38
C ARG A 648 6.10 -25.29 0.08
N VAL A 649 5.19 -26.11 0.60
CA VAL A 649 3.96 -25.63 1.24
C VAL A 649 4.30 -25.03 2.62
N ASN A 650 3.68 -23.89 2.94
CA ASN A 650 3.74 -23.27 4.25
C ASN A 650 2.61 -23.80 5.13
N GLU A 651 2.89 -24.82 5.93
CA GLU A 651 1.92 -25.46 6.83
C GLU A 651 1.22 -24.45 7.77
N ASN A 652 1.97 -23.48 8.31
CA ASN A 652 1.43 -22.50 9.25
C ASN A 652 0.48 -21.49 8.61
N LYS A 653 0.62 -21.22 7.31
CA LYS A 653 -0.25 -20.29 6.57
C LYS A 653 -1.32 -21.00 5.74
N THR A 654 -1.14 -22.28 5.49
CA THR A 654 -2.15 -23.13 4.87
C THR A 654 -3.27 -23.34 5.88
N LYS A 655 -4.51 -23.03 5.47
CA LYS A 655 -5.69 -23.10 6.34
C LYS A 655 -6.84 -23.75 5.62
N ALA A 656 -7.74 -24.37 6.37
CA ALA A 656 -8.98 -24.92 5.87
C ALA A 656 -10.18 -24.11 6.39
N VAL A 657 -11.28 -24.07 5.62
CA VAL A 657 -12.56 -23.51 6.04
C VAL A 657 -13.66 -24.48 5.66
N ILE A 658 -14.51 -24.82 6.62
CA ILE A 658 -15.73 -25.60 6.39
C ILE A 658 -16.87 -24.62 6.12
N PHE A 659 -17.27 -24.52 4.87
CA PHE A 659 -18.38 -23.69 4.43
C PHE A 659 -19.72 -24.40 4.61
N ARG A 660 -20.67 -23.70 5.24
CA ARG A 660 -22.01 -24.21 5.55
C ARG A 660 -23.06 -23.10 5.60
N PRO A 661 -24.35 -23.40 5.37
CA PRO A 661 -25.43 -22.50 5.75
C PRO A 661 -25.41 -22.20 7.26
N ARG A 662 -25.78 -20.97 7.66
CA ARG A 662 -25.71 -20.50 9.08
C ARG A 662 -26.33 -21.47 10.10
N ASN A 663 -27.42 -22.14 9.72
CA ASN A 663 -28.21 -22.99 10.62
C ASN A 663 -27.81 -24.47 10.56
N LYS A 664 -26.83 -24.86 9.73
CA LYS A 664 -26.36 -26.25 9.64
C LYS A 664 -25.15 -26.42 10.56
N PRO A 665 -25.24 -27.19 11.67
CA PRO A 665 -24.08 -27.42 12.54
C PRO A 665 -23.00 -28.23 11.81
N VAL A 666 -21.76 -28.12 12.27
CA VAL A 666 -20.66 -28.99 11.83
C VAL A 666 -20.62 -30.17 12.79
N PRO A 667 -20.81 -31.41 12.31
CA PRO A 667 -20.63 -32.60 13.15
C PRO A 667 -19.17 -32.73 13.64
N PRO A 668 -18.91 -33.48 14.71
CA PRO A 668 -17.55 -33.90 15.07
C PRO A 668 -16.89 -34.57 13.87
N HIS A 669 -15.61 -34.30 13.68
CA HIS A 669 -14.92 -34.73 12.48
C HIS A 669 -13.42 -34.91 12.74
N ASP A 670 -12.77 -35.69 11.88
CA ASP A 670 -11.34 -35.95 11.98
C ASP A 670 -10.51 -34.71 11.58
N SER A 671 -9.22 -34.77 11.86
CA SER A 671 -8.29 -33.72 11.47
C SER A 671 -7.89 -33.84 10.00
N ILE A 672 -7.72 -32.69 9.34
CA ILE A 672 -7.08 -32.63 8.02
C ILE A 672 -5.57 -32.55 8.25
N MET A 673 -4.81 -33.47 7.66
CA MET A 673 -3.38 -33.64 7.90
C MET A 673 -2.56 -33.32 6.64
N PHE A 674 -1.40 -32.69 6.82
CA PHE A 674 -0.38 -32.46 5.79
C PHE A 674 1.02 -32.56 6.44
N ASN A 675 1.93 -33.38 5.90
CA ASN A 675 3.24 -33.68 6.51
C ASN A 675 3.13 -34.10 7.99
N SER A 676 2.15 -34.94 8.34
CA SER A 676 1.87 -35.35 9.73
C SER A 676 1.54 -34.20 10.69
N ARG A 677 1.21 -33.00 10.18
CA ARG A 677 0.71 -31.86 10.97
C ARG A 677 -0.74 -31.56 10.62
N GLN A 678 -1.50 -31.16 11.65
CA GLN A 678 -2.88 -30.75 11.47
C GLN A 678 -2.97 -29.37 10.80
N ILE A 679 -3.72 -29.29 9.72
CA ILE A 679 -4.11 -28.01 9.11
C ILE A 679 -5.19 -27.37 10.00
N GLU A 680 -4.95 -26.13 10.41
CA GLU A 680 -5.91 -25.36 11.20
C GLU A 680 -7.16 -25.05 10.37
N ILE A 681 -8.32 -25.43 10.90
CA ILE A 681 -9.64 -25.08 10.35
C ILE A 681 -10.09 -23.77 11.01
N VAL A 682 -10.33 -22.74 10.21
CA VAL A 682 -10.70 -21.40 10.67
C VAL A 682 -12.11 -21.02 10.21
N ASP A 683 -12.79 -20.17 10.98
CA ASP A 683 -14.11 -19.65 10.61
C ASP A 683 -14.07 -18.56 9.53
N GLN A 684 -12.93 -17.91 9.37
CA GLN A 684 -12.75 -16.81 8.41
C GLN A 684 -11.38 -16.89 7.78
N PHE A 685 -11.33 -16.79 6.45
CA PHE A 685 -10.07 -16.77 5.70
C PHE A 685 -10.04 -15.62 4.69
N LYS A 686 -8.89 -14.98 4.55
CA LYS A 686 -8.68 -13.87 3.62
C LYS A 686 -8.04 -14.36 2.32
N SER A 687 -8.87 -14.62 1.31
CA SER A 687 -8.44 -15.03 -0.03
C SER A 687 -8.39 -13.83 -0.98
N LEU A 688 -7.25 -13.61 -1.65
CA LEU A 688 -7.03 -12.53 -2.63
C LEU A 688 -7.54 -11.15 -2.18
N GLY A 689 -7.41 -10.85 -0.89
CA GLY A 689 -7.82 -9.56 -0.30
C GLY A 689 -9.27 -9.47 0.21
N VAL A 690 -10.11 -10.49 -0.01
CA VAL A 690 -11.51 -10.57 0.47
C VAL A 690 -11.62 -11.60 1.59
N ILE A 691 -12.37 -11.29 2.65
CA ILE A 691 -12.61 -12.22 3.76
C ILE A 691 -13.85 -13.06 3.46
N PHE A 692 -13.68 -14.38 3.40
CA PHE A 692 -14.74 -15.37 3.33
C PHE A 692 -14.97 -15.92 4.74
N SER A 693 -16.24 -15.96 5.18
CA SER A 693 -16.60 -16.66 6.41
C SER A 693 -17.16 -18.04 6.10
N SER A 694 -17.07 -18.96 7.06
CA SER A 694 -17.67 -20.31 7.01
C SER A 694 -19.16 -20.28 6.62
N THR A 695 -19.87 -19.21 7.00
CA THR A 695 -21.28 -19.00 6.68
C THR A 695 -21.59 -18.13 5.46
N MET A 696 -20.57 -17.78 4.66
CA MET A 696 -20.67 -16.87 3.51
C MET A 696 -21.27 -15.48 3.86
N SER A 697 -21.05 -15.03 5.09
CA SER A 697 -21.41 -13.71 5.58
C SER A 697 -20.32 -12.69 5.25
N TRP A 698 -20.68 -11.59 4.59
CA TRP A 698 -19.73 -10.55 4.19
C TRP A 698 -19.43 -9.51 5.28
N GLU A 699 -19.99 -9.66 6.49
CA GLU A 699 -19.85 -8.66 7.56
C GLU A 699 -18.40 -8.39 7.95
N ALA A 700 -17.58 -9.43 8.13
CA ALA A 700 -16.18 -9.28 8.50
C ALA A 700 -15.39 -8.47 7.44
N HIS A 701 -15.61 -8.80 6.16
CA HIS A 701 -15.00 -8.08 5.04
C HIS A 701 -15.47 -6.62 4.98
N VAL A 702 -16.78 -6.38 5.05
CA VAL A 702 -17.36 -5.03 5.01
C VAL A 702 -16.85 -4.20 6.18
N ASN A 703 -16.73 -4.76 7.39
CA ASN A 703 -16.17 -4.05 8.55
C ASN A 703 -14.69 -3.67 8.33
N GLN A 704 -13.89 -4.52 7.67
CA GLN A 704 -12.51 -4.19 7.29
C GLN A 704 -12.46 -3.04 6.28
N VAL A 705 -13.33 -3.05 5.27
CA VAL A 705 -13.46 -1.97 4.28
C VAL A 705 -13.89 -0.67 4.96
N VAL A 706 -14.91 -0.71 5.83
CA VAL A 706 -15.40 0.43 6.61
C VAL A 706 -14.28 1.08 7.43
N LYS A 707 -13.40 0.30 8.08
CA LYS A 707 -12.23 0.84 8.81
C LYS A 707 -11.31 1.65 7.89
N GLN A 708 -11.04 1.14 6.68
CA GLN A 708 -10.19 1.81 5.68
C GLN A 708 -10.86 3.09 5.16
N LEU A 709 -12.14 3.02 4.81
CA LEU A 709 -12.94 4.16 4.33
C LEU A 709 -13.10 5.24 5.40
N ALA A 710 -13.28 4.87 6.66
CA ALA A 710 -13.37 5.81 7.78
C ALA A 710 -12.06 6.57 7.97
N ARG A 711 -10.91 5.89 7.90
CA ARG A 711 -9.57 6.53 7.93
C ARG A 711 -9.42 7.56 6.81
N ILE A 712 -9.78 7.19 5.58
CA ILE A 712 -9.69 8.07 4.41
C ILE A 712 -10.63 9.28 4.56
N THR A 713 -11.85 9.04 5.02
CA THR A 713 -12.85 10.10 5.24
C THR A 713 -12.40 11.08 6.33
N GLY A 714 -11.81 10.58 7.42
CA GLY A 714 -11.24 11.41 8.50
C GLY A 714 -10.08 12.27 8.01
N MET A 715 -9.13 11.66 7.28
CA MET A 715 -7.99 12.36 6.69
C MET A 715 -8.43 13.50 5.77
N VAL A 716 -9.38 13.25 4.85
CA VAL A 716 -9.92 14.30 3.97
C VAL A 716 -10.68 15.36 4.78
N SER A 717 -11.39 14.98 5.84
CA SER A 717 -12.08 15.92 6.72
C SER A 717 -11.13 16.96 7.33
N CYS A 718 -9.92 16.58 7.71
CA CYS A 718 -8.92 17.49 8.31
C CYS A 718 -8.43 18.57 7.35
N ILE A 719 -8.41 18.27 6.05
CA ILE A 719 -7.87 19.18 5.01
C ILE A 719 -8.94 19.68 4.03
N ARG A 720 -10.22 19.39 4.29
CA ARG A 720 -11.34 19.67 3.36
C ARG A 720 -11.47 21.14 2.96
N HIS A 721 -11.09 22.05 3.86
CA HIS A 721 -11.12 23.51 3.65
C HIS A 721 -9.94 24.02 2.82
N ILE A 722 -8.88 23.22 2.71
CA ILE A 722 -7.67 23.55 1.95
C ILE A 722 -7.79 23.03 0.51
N LEU A 723 -8.45 21.88 0.33
CA LEU A 723 -8.51 21.20 -0.97
C LEU A 723 -9.66 21.72 -1.86
N PRO A 724 -9.39 22.01 -3.16
CA PRO A 724 -10.42 22.27 -4.15
C PRO A 724 -11.38 21.09 -4.34
N LYS A 725 -12.63 21.37 -4.71
CA LYS A 725 -13.66 20.34 -4.96
C LYS A 725 -13.23 19.25 -5.97
N PRO A 726 -12.61 19.58 -7.13
CA PRO A 726 -12.14 18.54 -8.07
C PRO A 726 -11.12 17.59 -7.45
N ILE A 727 -10.23 18.10 -6.58
CA ILE A 727 -9.25 17.27 -5.86
C ILE A 727 -9.94 16.38 -4.84
N LYS A 728 -10.95 16.88 -4.12
CA LYS A 728 -11.71 16.06 -3.17
C LYS A 728 -12.45 14.92 -3.88
N LEU A 729 -12.99 15.15 -5.08
CA LEU A 729 -13.59 14.11 -5.93
C LEU A 729 -12.53 13.14 -6.48
N LEU A 730 -11.34 13.62 -6.86
CA LEU A 730 -10.22 12.76 -7.23
C LEU A 730 -9.86 11.82 -6.06
N LEU A 731 -9.75 12.34 -4.84
CA LEU A 731 -9.51 11.55 -3.63
C LEU A 731 -10.62 10.55 -3.35
N TYR A 732 -11.89 10.91 -3.59
CA TYR A 732 -13.00 9.97 -3.52
C TYR A 732 -12.78 8.80 -4.49
N ASN A 733 -12.61 9.07 -5.78
CA ASN A 733 -12.52 8.02 -6.80
C ASN A 733 -11.30 7.11 -6.60
N SER A 734 -10.17 7.69 -6.19
CA SER A 734 -8.89 6.97 -6.10
C SER A 734 -8.63 6.28 -4.78
N LEU A 735 -9.16 6.79 -3.66
CA LEU A 735 -8.92 6.24 -2.33
C LEU A 735 -10.18 5.61 -1.74
N PHE A 736 -11.33 6.26 -1.88
CA PHE A 736 -12.58 5.73 -1.32
C PHE A 736 -13.19 4.67 -2.23
N TYR A 737 -13.52 5.05 -3.46
CA TYR A 737 -14.21 4.19 -4.43
C TYR A 737 -13.34 3.02 -4.88
N SER A 738 -12.01 3.17 -4.96
CA SER A 738 -11.12 2.04 -5.30
C SER A 738 -11.22 0.87 -4.32
N HIS A 739 -11.30 1.15 -3.01
CA HIS A 739 -11.53 0.13 -1.98
C HIS A 739 -12.93 -0.47 -2.07
N VAL A 740 -13.96 0.35 -2.34
CA VAL A 740 -15.34 -0.13 -2.54
C VAL A 740 -15.47 -0.95 -3.82
N ASN A 741 -14.70 -0.64 -4.86
CA ASN A 741 -14.78 -1.28 -6.17
C ASN A 741 -14.05 -2.63 -6.20
N TYR A 742 -13.01 -2.81 -5.38
CA TYR A 742 -12.20 -4.04 -5.37
C TYR A 742 -13.06 -5.28 -5.03
N CYS A 743 -13.13 -6.23 -5.96
CA CYS A 743 -13.92 -7.47 -5.89
C CYS A 743 -15.40 -7.26 -5.49
N GLN A 744 -15.99 -6.11 -5.84
CA GLN A 744 -17.35 -5.75 -5.44
C GLN A 744 -18.42 -6.69 -6.01
N LEU A 745 -18.18 -7.37 -7.14
CA LEU A 745 -19.12 -8.40 -7.64
C LEU A 745 -19.18 -9.65 -6.75
N VAL A 746 -18.21 -9.84 -5.86
CA VAL A 746 -18.19 -10.97 -4.92
C VAL A 746 -19.02 -10.63 -3.68
N TRP A 747 -18.62 -9.59 -2.95
CA TRP A 747 -19.20 -9.23 -1.66
C TRP A 747 -20.32 -8.17 -1.74
N GLY A 748 -20.58 -7.59 -2.92
CA GLY A 748 -21.59 -6.54 -3.12
C GLY A 748 -23.03 -7.01 -2.91
N THR A 749 -23.27 -8.32 -2.80
CA THR A 749 -24.55 -8.92 -2.39
C THR A 749 -24.73 -8.99 -0.88
N ALA A 750 -23.83 -8.36 -0.10
CA ALA A 750 -23.95 -8.26 1.35
C ALA A 750 -25.29 -7.68 1.80
N THR A 751 -25.68 -8.01 3.03
CA THR A 751 -26.94 -7.54 3.62
C THR A 751 -27.04 -6.01 3.61
N SER A 752 -28.26 -5.49 3.48
CA SER A 752 -28.52 -4.04 3.49
C SER A 752 -27.96 -3.35 4.74
N SER A 753 -27.99 -4.02 5.90
CA SER A 753 -27.38 -3.55 7.14
C SER A 753 -25.87 -3.36 7.03
N CYS A 754 -25.16 -4.24 6.33
CA CYS A 754 -23.73 -4.11 6.07
C CYS A 754 -23.46 -2.95 5.10
N LEU A 755 -24.19 -2.88 3.99
CA LEU A 755 -24.02 -1.83 2.98
C LEU A 755 -24.35 -0.43 3.54
N GLN A 756 -25.29 -0.33 4.47
CA GLN A 756 -25.64 0.92 5.15
C GLN A 756 -24.44 1.56 5.87
N LYS A 757 -23.53 0.76 6.45
CA LYS A 757 -22.29 1.25 7.08
C LYS A 757 -21.41 2.01 6.07
N ILE A 758 -21.29 1.49 4.84
CA ILE A 758 -20.56 2.13 3.74
C ILE A 758 -21.31 3.37 3.23
N TYR A 759 -22.63 3.28 3.10
CA TYR A 759 -23.47 4.41 2.65
C TYR A 759 -23.35 5.63 3.57
N ILE A 760 -23.32 5.44 4.89
CA ILE A 760 -23.10 6.50 5.87
C ILE A 760 -21.75 7.20 5.63
N LEU A 761 -20.70 6.43 5.33
CA LEU A 761 -19.38 6.98 5.01
C LEU A 761 -19.37 7.70 3.64
N GLN A 762 -20.09 7.19 2.63
CA GLN A 762 -20.27 7.92 1.35
C GLN A 762 -20.90 9.29 1.59
N LYS A 763 -21.98 9.36 2.40
CA LYS A 763 -22.63 10.64 2.77
C LYS A 763 -21.67 11.58 3.49
N LYS A 764 -20.91 11.07 4.48
CA LYS A 764 -19.93 11.85 5.22
C LYS A 764 -18.81 12.39 4.32
N PHE A 765 -18.32 11.58 3.38
CA PHE A 765 -17.31 12.01 2.44
C PHE A 765 -17.83 13.09 1.50
N LEU A 766 -19.05 12.94 0.97
CA LEU A 766 -19.68 13.96 0.12
C LEU A 766 -19.85 15.29 0.85
N ARG A 767 -20.28 15.29 2.12
CA ARG A 767 -20.31 16.52 2.93
C ARG A 767 -18.94 17.19 3.01
N ASN A 768 -17.85 16.44 3.11
CA ASN A 768 -16.50 16.99 3.05
C ASN A 768 -16.14 17.57 1.67
N VAL A 769 -16.60 16.95 0.58
CA VAL A 769 -16.44 17.47 -0.79
C VAL A 769 -17.11 18.84 -0.92
N PHE A 770 -18.29 19.01 -0.33
CA PHE A 770 -19.05 20.27 -0.38
C PHE A 770 -18.74 21.24 0.77
N ASN A 771 -17.86 20.88 1.70
CA ASN A 771 -17.62 21.63 2.95
C ASN A 771 -18.92 21.90 3.74
N ALA A 772 -19.91 21.01 3.61
CA ALA A 772 -21.19 21.12 4.25
C ALA A 772 -21.16 20.66 5.72
N ASP A 773 -22.12 21.12 6.49
CA ASP A 773 -22.31 20.72 7.88
C ASP A 773 -22.68 19.24 8.00
N TYR A 774 -22.45 18.69 9.20
CA TYR A 774 -22.70 17.27 9.49
C TYR A 774 -24.14 16.83 9.20
N ARG A 775 -25.11 17.73 9.42
CA ARG A 775 -26.56 17.49 9.24
C ARG A 775 -27.07 17.84 7.84
N ALA A 776 -26.23 18.34 6.94
CA ALA A 776 -26.67 18.73 5.61
C ALA A 776 -27.24 17.52 4.82
N PRO A 777 -28.38 17.70 4.11
CA PRO A 777 -28.98 16.65 3.29
C PRO A 777 -28.02 16.26 2.16
N SER A 778 -27.83 14.95 1.94
CA SER A 778 -26.82 14.45 1.01
C SER A 778 -27.36 14.14 -0.40
N LYS A 779 -28.69 14.14 -0.59
CA LYS A 779 -29.34 13.78 -1.86
C LYS A 779 -28.84 14.64 -3.02
N ALA A 780 -28.85 15.96 -2.86
CA ALA A 780 -28.34 16.90 -3.84
C ALA A 780 -26.85 16.65 -4.19
N PHE A 781 -26.04 16.27 -3.20
CA PHE A 781 -24.62 15.97 -3.43
C PHE A 781 -24.39 14.74 -4.31
N PHE A 782 -25.23 13.70 -4.20
CA PHE A 782 -25.15 12.53 -5.07
C PHE A 782 -25.52 12.87 -6.51
N LEU A 783 -26.62 13.61 -6.71
CA LEU A 783 -27.09 14.04 -8.04
C LEU A 783 -26.03 14.90 -8.73
N GLU A 784 -25.50 15.92 -8.04
CA GLU A 784 -24.52 16.85 -8.60
C GLU A 784 -23.19 16.16 -8.94
N THR A 785 -22.76 15.17 -8.15
CA THR A 785 -21.49 14.46 -8.39
C THR A 785 -21.63 13.25 -9.32
N GLY A 786 -22.86 12.74 -9.52
CA GLY A 786 -23.12 11.52 -10.27
C GLY A 786 -22.46 10.27 -9.66
N ILE A 787 -22.27 10.26 -8.34
CA ILE A 787 -21.76 9.11 -7.59
C ILE A 787 -22.90 8.11 -7.38
N ILE A 788 -22.65 6.85 -7.74
CA ILE A 788 -23.62 5.76 -7.55
C ILE A 788 -23.62 5.35 -6.08
N LYS A 789 -24.81 5.20 -5.49
CA LYS A 789 -24.97 4.72 -4.11
C LYS A 789 -24.51 3.26 -4.02
N ILE A 790 -24.00 2.86 -2.85
CA ILE A 790 -23.48 1.50 -2.66
C ILE A 790 -24.52 0.40 -2.96
N PHE A 791 -25.81 0.66 -2.73
CA PHE A 791 -26.91 -0.29 -2.99
C PHE A 791 -27.08 -0.61 -4.48
N ASP A 792 -26.92 0.40 -5.33
CA ASP A 792 -27.08 0.30 -6.79
C ASP A 792 -25.79 -0.19 -7.49
N LEU A 793 -24.66 -0.11 -6.79
CA LEU A 793 -23.34 -0.32 -7.37
C LEU A 793 -23.17 -1.75 -7.91
N TYR A 794 -23.72 -2.77 -7.25
CA TYR A 794 -23.61 -4.17 -7.70
C TYR A 794 -24.24 -4.38 -9.07
N GLN A 795 -25.49 -3.94 -9.24
CA GLN A 795 -26.21 -4.10 -10.51
C GLN A 795 -25.55 -3.30 -11.64
N TYR A 796 -25.12 -2.06 -11.35
CA TYR A 796 -24.34 -1.26 -12.29
C TYR A 796 -23.06 -1.99 -12.73
N ARG A 797 -22.28 -2.50 -11.78
CA ARG A 797 -21.03 -3.20 -12.08
C ARG A 797 -21.25 -4.51 -12.84
N LEU A 798 -22.27 -5.27 -12.50
CA LEU A 798 -22.62 -6.52 -13.17
C LEU A 798 -23.00 -6.23 -14.64
N SER A 799 -23.77 -5.17 -14.86
CA SER A 799 -24.16 -4.71 -16.20
C SER A 799 -22.98 -4.26 -17.05
N VAL A 800 -22.10 -3.43 -16.48
CA VAL A 800 -20.88 -2.99 -17.16
C VAL A 800 -19.99 -4.19 -17.51
N ARG A 801 -19.80 -5.13 -16.57
CA ARG A 801 -18.98 -6.32 -16.79
C ARG A 801 -19.56 -7.21 -17.88
N PHE A 802 -20.84 -7.53 -17.81
CA PHE A 802 -21.52 -8.38 -18.79
C PHE A 802 -21.49 -7.77 -20.19
N LYS A 803 -21.69 -6.45 -20.30
CA LYS A 803 -21.55 -5.71 -21.56
C LYS A 803 -20.13 -5.78 -22.14
N ILE A 804 -19.11 -5.58 -21.31
CA ILE A 804 -17.70 -5.66 -21.74
C ILE A 804 -17.35 -7.07 -22.21
N GLU A 805 -17.77 -8.09 -21.46
CA GLU A 805 -17.51 -9.49 -21.82
C GLU A 805 -18.17 -9.86 -23.14
N THR A 806 -19.44 -9.48 -23.33
CA THR A 806 -20.16 -9.72 -24.59
C THR A 806 -19.49 -9.02 -25.77
N LYS A 807 -19.08 -7.77 -25.62
CA LYS A 807 -18.37 -7.01 -26.68
C LYS A 807 -17.03 -7.65 -27.08
N ASN A 808 -16.35 -8.28 -26.13
CA ASN A 808 -15.05 -8.90 -26.33
C ASN A 808 -15.12 -10.41 -26.63
N ASN A 809 -16.32 -10.97 -26.86
CA ASN A 809 -16.56 -12.41 -27.06
C ASN A 809 -16.01 -13.28 -25.92
N ILE A 810 -16.11 -12.78 -24.68
CA ILE A 810 -15.75 -13.51 -23.46
C ILE A 810 -17.04 -14.05 -22.82
N ASN A 811 -17.09 -15.34 -22.50
CA ASN A 811 -18.30 -16.01 -22.02
C ASN A 811 -18.31 -16.34 -20.52
N HIS A 812 -17.43 -15.74 -19.71
CA HIS A 812 -17.24 -16.17 -18.32
C HIS A 812 -18.47 -15.89 -17.43
N ILE A 813 -18.95 -14.64 -17.39
CA ILE A 813 -20.15 -14.28 -16.62
C ILE A 813 -21.39 -14.97 -17.19
N ARG A 814 -21.49 -15.09 -18.53
CA ARG A 814 -22.58 -15.82 -19.18
C ARG A 814 -22.64 -17.29 -18.72
N ARG A 815 -21.47 -17.95 -18.65
CA ARG A 815 -21.32 -19.33 -18.16
C ARG A 815 -21.69 -19.45 -16.68
N LEU A 816 -21.20 -18.54 -15.83
CA LEU A 816 -21.56 -18.53 -14.41
C LEU A 816 -23.05 -18.30 -14.17
N ALA A 817 -23.68 -17.48 -15.02
CA ALA A 817 -25.10 -17.19 -14.94
C ALA A 817 -26.00 -18.32 -15.46
N ASN A 818 -25.44 -19.30 -16.21
CA ASN A 818 -26.19 -20.27 -16.99
C ASN A 818 -27.42 -19.64 -17.68
N LEU A 819 -27.18 -18.56 -18.45
CA LEU A 819 -28.25 -17.77 -19.07
C LEU A 819 -29.01 -18.59 -20.13
N GLU A 820 -30.27 -18.87 -19.85
CA GLU A 820 -31.20 -19.58 -20.74
C GLU A 820 -32.39 -18.70 -21.09
N GLU A 821 -32.79 -18.72 -22.36
CA GLU A 821 -33.98 -18.00 -22.84
C GLU A 821 -35.24 -18.84 -22.61
N LYS A 822 -36.28 -18.19 -22.08
CA LYS A 822 -37.60 -18.77 -21.88
C LYS A 822 -38.30 -18.88 -23.24
N LYS A 823 -38.43 -20.09 -23.76
CA LYS A 823 -39.24 -20.37 -24.95
C LYS A 823 -40.72 -20.34 -24.57
N THR A 824 -41.42 -19.25 -24.86
CA THR A 824 -42.88 -19.17 -24.66
C THR A 824 -43.61 -19.30 -26.00
N SER A 825 -44.60 -20.19 -26.05
CA SER A 825 -45.48 -20.39 -27.21
C SER A 825 -46.55 -19.29 -27.38
N TYR A 826 -46.74 -18.42 -26.37
CA TYR A 826 -47.74 -17.34 -26.37
C TYR A 826 -47.10 -15.98 -26.02
N PRO A 827 -47.51 -14.87 -26.67
CA PRO A 827 -46.99 -13.54 -26.40
C PRO A 827 -47.61 -12.95 -25.12
N PHE A 828 -46.81 -12.78 -24.06
CA PHE A 828 -47.22 -12.09 -22.83
C PHE A 828 -46.96 -10.57 -22.93
N ARG A 829 -47.76 -9.75 -22.23
CA ARG A 829 -47.61 -8.26 -22.19
C ARG A 829 -46.25 -7.79 -21.63
N GLN A 830 -45.59 -8.60 -20.79
CA GLN A 830 -44.21 -8.39 -20.35
C GLN A 830 -43.45 -9.73 -20.42
N PRO A 831 -42.67 -9.99 -21.49
CA PRO A 831 -41.94 -11.24 -21.60
C PRO A 831 -40.72 -11.21 -20.66
N GLU A 832 -40.72 -12.06 -19.63
CA GLU A 832 -39.49 -12.51 -18.99
C GLU A 832 -38.72 -13.37 -19.98
N ILE A 833 -37.77 -12.76 -20.70
CA ILE A 833 -36.98 -13.42 -21.74
C ILE A 833 -36.03 -14.44 -21.12
N TRP A 834 -35.46 -14.14 -19.95
CA TRP A 834 -34.47 -14.99 -19.29
C TRP A 834 -35.09 -15.82 -18.18
N LEU A 835 -34.74 -17.10 -18.11
CA LEU A 835 -35.15 -17.98 -17.01
C LEU A 835 -34.43 -17.57 -15.71
N VAL A 836 -35.20 -17.23 -14.68
CA VAL A 836 -34.68 -16.99 -13.33
C VAL A 836 -34.87 -18.28 -12.51
N PRO A 837 -33.81 -18.96 -12.07
CA PRO A 837 -33.96 -20.19 -11.28
C PRO A 837 -34.52 -19.88 -9.89
N THR A 838 -35.34 -20.78 -9.36
CA THR A 838 -35.83 -20.69 -7.98
C THR A 838 -34.70 -20.98 -6.99
N ALA A 839 -34.46 -20.06 -6.05
CA ALA A 839 -33.49 -20.26 -4.96
C ALA A 839 -34.18 -20.88 -3.73
N ARG A 840 -33.61 -21.97 -3.19
CA ARG A 840 -34.11 -22.64 -1.98
C ARG A 840 -33.76 -21.88 -0.71
N ILE A 841 -32.62 -21.20 -0.71
CA ILE A 841 -32.15 -20.40 0.43
C ILE A 841 -31.84 -18.96 0.01
N ASN A 842 -31.86 -18.03 0.97
CA ASN A 842 -31.64 -16.61 0.68
C ASN A 842 -30.29 -16.35 0.00
N THR A 843 -29.23 -17.09 0.38
CA THR A 843 -27.91 -16.96 -0.25
C THR A 843 -27.90 -17.45 -1.70
N GLY A 844 -28.85 -18.29 -2.12
CA GLY A 844 -29.03 -18.67 -3.52
C GLY A 844 -29.43 -17.49 -4.41
N LYS A 845 -30.17 -16.51 -3.86
CA LYS A 845 -30.52 -15.27 -4.57
C LYS A 845 -29.32 -14.35 -4.80
N GLU A 846 -28.22 -14.56 -4.09
CA GLU A 846 -26.97 -13.80 -4.26
C GLU A 846 -26.09 -14.33 -5.41
N ARG A 847 -26.44 -15.49 -5.98
CA ARG A 847 -25.71 -16.11 -7.09
C ARG A 847 -25.94 -15.33 -8.38
N ILE A 848 -24.92 -15.25 -9.23
CA ILE A 848 -25.03 -14.66 -10.56
C ILE A 848 -26.08 -15.37 -11.42
N GLN A 849 -26.23 -16.68 -11.22
CA GLN A 849 -27.29 -17.47 -11.85
C GLN A 849 -28.70 -16.95 -11.57
N HIS A 850 -28.90 -16.25 -10.45
CA HIS A 850 -30.16 -15.58 -10.13
C HIS A 850 -30.10 -14.09 -10.49
N THR A 851 -29.05 -13.37 -10.07
CA THR A 851 -29.01 -11.90 -10.17
C THR A 851 -28.93 -11.39 -11.61
N LEU A 852 -28.21 -12.05 -12.52
CA LEU A 852 -28.06 -11.59 -13.89
C LEU A 852 -29.34 -11.77 -14.71
N PRO A 853 -29.98 -12.95 -14.77
CA PRO A 853 -31.27 -13.10 -15.45
C PRO A 853 -32.34 -12.13 -14.91
N SER A 854 -32.45 -11.97 -13.58
CA SER A 854 -33.38 -11.01 -12.98
C SER A 854 -33.11 -9.57 -13.43
N LEU A 855 -31.84 -9.17 -13.50
CA LEU A 855 -31.44 -7.83 -13.93
C LEU A 855 -31.76 -7.59 -15.42
N LEU A 856 -31.52 -8.58 -16.28
CA LEU A 856 -31.84 -8.46 -17.71
C LEU A 856 -33.35 -8.41 -17.97
N ASN A 857 -34.14 -9.18 -17.22
CA ASN A 857 -35.61 -9.09 -17.27
C ASN A 857 -36.10 -7.73 -16.78
N ALA A 858 -35.50 -7.17 -15.72
CA ALA A 858 -35.81 -5.83 -15.23
C ALA A 858 -35.47 -4.73 -16.25
N TYR A 859 -34.39 -4.87 -17.03
CA TYR A 859 -34.11 -3.96 -18.13
C TYR A 859 -35.11 -4.06 -19.26
N LYS A 860 -35.55 -5.28 -19.59
CA LYS A 860 -36.54 -5.48 -20.64
C LYS A 860 -37.88 -4.84 -20.27
N SER A 861 -38.31 -4.93 -18.99
CA SER A 861 -39.59 -4.35 -18.56
C SER A 861 -39.64 -2.83 -18.67
N VAL A 862 -38.50 -2.14 -18.60
CA VAL A 862 -38.37 -0.68 -18.82
C VAL A 862 -37.90 -0.32 -20.24
N ASN A 863 -37.93 -1.26 -21.19
CA ASN A 863 -37.43 -1.10 -22.56
C ASN A 863 -35.98 -0.59 -22.66
N PHE A 864 -35.14 -0.90 -21.66
CA PHE A 864 -33.73 -0.55 -21.67
C PHE A 864 -32.89 -1.63 -22.32
N ASN A 865 -32.14 -1.29 -23.37
CA ASN A 865 -31.23 -2.21 -24.04
C ASN A 865 -29.79 -1.99 -23.56
N LEU A 866 -29.29 -2.94 -22.77
CA LEU A 866 -27.94 -2.90 -22.20
C LEU A 866 -26.84 -2.88 -23.28
N PHE A 867 -27.07 -3.51 -24.43
CA PHE A 867 -26.04 -3.67 -25.46
C PHE A 867 -25.91 -2.44 -26.36
N THR A 868 -27.00 -1.71 -26.59
CA THR A 868 -27.00 -0.51 -27.47
C THR A 868 -26.76 0.80 -26.71
N CYS A 869 -27.04 0.87 -25.40
CA CYS A 869 -26.87 2.12 -24.64
C CYS A 869 -25.40 2.58 -24.54
N SER A 870 -25.14 3.86 -24.26
CA SER A 870 -23.77 4.27 -23.89
C SER A 870 -23.46 3.93 -22.42
N TYR A 871 -22.18 3.88 -22.04
CA TYR A 871 -21.81 3.76 -20.61
C TYR A 871 -22.28 4.95 -19.78
N ARG A 872 -22.48 6.12 -20.41
CA ARG A 872 -23.01 7.31 -19.76
C ARG A 872 -24.49 7.14 -19.44
N ASP A 873 -25.27 6.58 -20.36
CA ASP A 873 -26.70 6.32 -20.19
C ASP A 873 -26.93 5.26 -19.13
N LEU A 874 -26.17 4.15 -19.21
CA LEU A 874 -26.19 3.10 -18.19
C LEU A 874 -25.87 3.67 -16.79
N ARG A 875 -24.87 4.55 -16.70
CA ARG A 875 -24.54 5.20 -15.43
C ARG A 875 -25.64 6.16 -14.96
N SER A 876 -26.33 6.85 -15.87
CA SER A 876 -27.40 7.80 -15.53
C SER A 876 -28.60 7.10 -14.89
N MET A 877 -28.97 5.93 -15.41
CA MET A 877 -30.06 5.12 -14.85
C MET A 877 -29.86 4.81 -13.36
N TYR A 878 -28.62 4.63 -12.90
CA TYR A 878 -28.30 4.38 -11.50
C TYR A 878 -28.03 5.65 -10.65
N LYS A 879 -28.14 6.84 -11.23
CA LYS A 879 -28.07 8.10 -10.47
C LYS A 879 -29.42 8.52 -9.91
N ASP A 880 -30.48 8.25 -10.67
CA ASP A 880 -31.82 8.79 -10.43
C ASP A 880 -32.76 7.81 -9.71
N CYS A 881 -32.32 6.57 -9.45
CA CYS A 881 -33.14 5.60 -8.72
C CYS A 881 -33.41 6.02 -7.26
N THR A 882 -34.68 6.33 -7.04
CA THR A 882 -35.35 6.78 -5.82
C THR A 882 -35.57 5.65 -4.82
N SER A 883 -34.51 5.03 -4.32
CA SER A 883 -34.60 4.30 -3.05
C SER A 883 -34.11 5.23 -1.93
N GLU A 884 -35.02 6.09 -1.45
CA GLU A 884 -34.97 6.72 -0.14
C GLU A 884 -36.21 6.32 0.64
#